data_AF-A0AAN9FQH5-F1
#
_entry.id   AF-A0AAN9FQH5-F1
#
_cell.length_a   1.000
_cell.length_b   1.000
_cell.length_c   1.000
_cell.angle_alpha   90.00
_cell.angle_beta   90.00
_cell.angle_gamma   90.00
#
_symmetry.space_group_name_H-M   'P 1'
#
loop_
_entity.id
_entity.type
_entity.pdbx_description
1 polymer ?
#
loop_
_entity_poly.entity_id
_entity_poly.type
_entity_poly.pdbx_seq_one_letter_code
_entity_poly.pdbx_strand_id
1 'polypeptide(L)'
;MSWRTLVSTSRHTITKLNAILRSPRAAFPSSHPTRASPSLFQSSPFSTNLHSSKPTTSLVDPKLLHAPQNDDTAEETTNEFLSRFVWIMRKKMKDAFPDSDKSTVDGMLLVIVERVVSEMEKGVPQTAPFGTQSGSVDFSEDLWRAVWEVSNKVLEDMNKERKKERMKGFLQCEEVKEMCRFAGEVGIRGDLLRELRFKWAREKMEEQDFYEGLERMRKEEPIEESEECEERKGFDGVNEEKHEVVGLPKRRGKIRYKIYGLDLSDPKWAQVADRVHEAEQVFWPQEPKPITGKCKLVTEKILSLKEEEVDDDGLSTLLAEWVELHQPNRVEWMDLLDRLKERNLGLYLKVAEIVLTEDSFQTNVSDYFRLIDIYAKENRSDDTERILKKMNENGIQPDVSTTSALIHMYCREGNIQRAREAFVMLTSKGFQPDMKVYNSMIMAYVNSGQPKLGEQLARDMDIKGIKPTKEIYMALLRSFSQLGDSVGANRVSTAMQFTEYQQSMEACTLLIEAYARAGDADDARNNFDYMIKIGHKPDDRCTAAMIAAYEKAKLLDKALNLLMELEKNGFEPGVATYSVLVDWLGKLLLVDEVEQLLGKIALQGEAPPFKVQVSLCDMYARAGNEKKALQALGALEARKDELGPDDFERIIRALVDGGFRQDALRIYKIMEAQGFTPSDSLRITLTKPVRKTPKLR
;
A
#
# COMPACT_ATOMS: atom_id res chain seq x y z
N MET A 1 9.25 -40.48 -43.02
CA MET A 1 10.65 -40.79 -42.67
C MET A 1 11.06 -39.80 -41.59
N SER A 2 11.53 -40.10 -40.39
CA SER A 2 11.70 -41.30 -39.57
C SER A 2 11.89 -40.72 -38.16
N TRP A 3 11.29 -41.34 -37.15
CA TRP A 3 11.36 -41.01 -35.71
C TRP A 3 12.76 -41.15 -35.08
N ARG A 4 13.82 -40.73 -35.79
CA ARG A 4 15.23 -40.86 -35.39
C ARG A 4 15.99 -39.54 -35.21
N THR A 5 15.42 -38.39 -35.57
CA THR A 5 16.08 -37.08 -35.43
C THR A 5 15.91 -36.44 -34.04
N LEU A 6 14.83 -36.73 -33.30
CA LEU A 6 14.63 -36.23 -31.93
C LEU A 6 15.37 -37.05 -30.84
N VAL A 7 15.79 -38.28 -31.15
CA VAL A 7 16.61 -39.10 -30.23
C VAL A 7 18.11 -38.78 -30.36
N SER A 8 18.50 -38.04 -31.39
CA SER A 8 19.89 -37.66 -31.66
C SER A 8 20.38 -36.52 -30.75
N THR A 9 19.54 -35.52 -30.49
CA THR A 9 19.87 -34.34 -29.65
C THR A 9 20.07 -34.75 -28.19
N SER A 10 19.18 -35.58 -27.64
CA SER A 10 19.29 -36.15 -26.27
C SER A 10 20.58 -36.95 -26.06
N ARG A 11 20.99 -37.79 -27.02
CA ARG A 11 22.28 -38.50 -26.92
C ARG A 11 23.45 -37.54 -27.05
N HIS A 12 23.38 -36.51 -27.88
CA HIS A 12 24.50 -35.58 -28.10
C HIS A 12 24.77 -34.68 -26.88
N THR A 13 23.72 -34.18 -26.21
CA THR A 13 23.82 -33.42 -24.96
C THR A 13 24.31 -34.28 -23.79
N ILE A 14 23.81 -35.51 -23.64
CA ILE A 14 24.27 -36.46 -22.60
C ILE A 14 25.72 -36.92 -22.84
N THR A 15 26.14 -37.08 -24.10
CA THR A 15 27.54 -37.46 -24.42
C THR A 15 28.52 -36.29 -24.17
N LYS A 16 28.11 -35.03 -24.42
CA LYS A 16 28.89 -33.83 -24.08
C LYS A 16 28.93 -33.56 -22.56
N LEU A 17 27.84 -33.82 -21.82
CA LEU A 17 27.81 -33.75 -20.35
C LEU A 17 28.77 -34.77 -19.71
N ASN A 18 28.83 -36.00 -20.23
CA ASN A 18 29.84 -36.98 -19.82
C ASN A 18 31.28 -36.51 -20.08
N ALA A 19 31.52 -35.67 -21.09
CA ALA A 19 32.82 -35.05 -21.34
C ALA A 19 33.14 -33.90 -20.36
N ILE A 20 32.14 -33.07 -20.00
CA ILE A 20 32.27 -31.99 -19.01
C ILE A 20 32.57 -32.55 -17.61
N LEU A 21 31.90 -33.63 -17.21
CA LEU A 21 32.13 -34.31 -15.92
C LEU A 21 33.52 -34.94 -15.81
N ARG A 22 34.16 -35.27 -16.95
CA ARG A 22 35.46 -35.95 -17.01
C ARG A 22 36.66 -35.02 -17.21
N SER A 23 36.47 -33.71 -17.39
CA SER A 23 37.56 -32.74 -17.61
C SER A 23 38.25 -32.29 -16.31
N PRO A 24 39.59 -32.42 -16.17
CA PRO A 24 40.35 -31.88 -15.06
C PRO A 24 41.27 -30.72 -15.50
N ARG A 25 40.73 -29.60 -16.01
CA ARG A 25 41.31 -28.22 -15.97
C ARG A 25 40.64 -27.31 -17.01
N ALA A 26 40.13 -26.18 -16.55
CA ALA A 26 40.27 -24.89 -17.23
C ALA A 26 40.23 -23.80 -16.15
N ALA A 27 41.40 -23.24 -15.84
CA ALA A 27 41.54 -22.02 -15.07
C ALA A 27 41.23 -20.81 -15.98
N PHE A 28 40.97 -19.63 -15.39
CA PHE A 28 41.41 -18.26 -15.78
C PHE A 28 40.40 -17.20 -15.26
N PRO A 29 40.79 -15.92 -15.08
CA PRO A 29 41.72 -15.41 -14.08
C PRO A 29 41.07 -14.34 -13.16
N SER A 30 41.52 -14.30 -11.91
CA SER A 30 41.30 -13.17 -10.99
C SER A 30 42.22 -11.99 -11.34
N SER A 31 41.68 -10.78 -11.39
CA SER A 31 42.49 -9.56 -11.20
C SER A 31 42.11 -8.92 -9.86
N HIS A 32 43.00 -9.05 -8.89
CA HIS A 32 43.05 -8.17 -7.72
C HIS A 32 43.87 -6.92 -8.07
N PRO A 33 43.60 -5.80 -7.38
CA PRO A 33 44.66 -5.26 -6.53
C PRO A 33 44.22 -5.08 -5.07
N THR A 34 45.13 -5.46 -4.18
CA THR A 34 45.23 -5.22 -2.73
C THR A 34 45.21 -3.73 -2.37
N ARG A 35 44.35 -3.26 -1.45
CA ARG A 35 44.47 -3.16 0.02
C ARG A 35 44.95 -1.77 0.51
N ALA A 36 44.03 -1.03 1.13
CA ALA A 36 44.30 -0.17 2.29
C ALA A 36 42.98 0.01 3.09
N SER A 37 43.04 -0.28 4.38
CA SER A 37 41.98 -0.11 5.40
C SER A 37 42.18 1.22 6.14
N PRO A 38 41.16 1.82 6.81
CA PRO A 38 40.83 1.39 8.18
C PRO A 38 39.35 1.49 8.63
N SER A 39 38.99 0.53 9.49
CA SER A 39 38.10 0.54 10.68
C SER A 39 36.89 1.49 10.86
N LEU A 40 35.81 0.82 11.30
CA LEU A 40 34.85 1.14 12.39
C LEU A 40 33.90 2.35 12.23
N PHE A 41 32.60 2.08 12.10
CA PHE A 41 31.61 2.30 13.18
C PHE A 41 30.30 1.54 12.92
N GLN A 42 29.63 1.19 14.01
CA GLN A 42 28.48 0.30 14.15
C GLN A 42 27.16 0.88 13.61
N SER A 43 26.30 0.03 13.05
CA SER A 43 24.99 -0.34 13.64
C SER A 43 24.12 -1.11 12.65
N SER A 44 23.52 -2.19 13.12
CA SER A 44 22.33 -2.86 12.59
C SER A 44 21.24 -2.74 13.69
N PRO A 45 19.96 -3.13 13.49
CA PRO A 45 19.40 -3.95 12.40
C PRO A 45 18.05 -3.46 11.85
N PHE A 46 17.57 -4.04 10.75
CA PHE A 46 16.25 -4.68 10.75
C PHE A 46 16.16 -5.69 9.61
N SER A 47 15.90 -6.93 10.05
CA SER A 47 15.59 -8.11 9.27
C SER A 47 14.12 -8.13 8.85
N THR A 48 13.85 -8.61 7.64
CA THR A 48 12.58 -9.28 7.31
C THR A 48 12.90 -10.66 6.74
N ASN A 49 12.65 -11.68 7.57
CA ASN A 49 12.44 -13.07 7.16
C ASN A 49 11.08 -13.14 6.43
N LEU A 50 11.00 -13.71 5.22
CA LEU A 50 10.89 -15.14 4.88
C LEU A 50 9.54 -15.79 5.25
N HIS A 51 9.01 -16.50 4.26
CA HIS A 51 7.93 -17.52 4.21
C HIS A 51 6.75 -17.07 3.32
N SER A 52 6.17 -17.87 2.44
CA SER A 52 6.35 -19.26 2.00
C SER A 52 5.22 -19.49 0.99
N SER A 53 5.48 -19.88 -0.26
CA SER A 53 4.43 -20.39 -1.16
C SER A 53 4.89 -21.65 -1.87
N LYS A 54 4.03 -22.68 -1.80
CA LYS A 54 4.19 -24.00 -2.42
C LYS A 54 4.29 -23.92 -3.95
N PRO A 55 4.92 -24.93 -4.60
CA PRO A 55 5.49 -24.81 -5.93
C PRO A 55 4.42 -24.87 -7.01
N THR A 56 4.37 -23.86 -7.87
CA THR A 56 3.81 -23.99 -9.21
C THR A 56 4.64 -25.00 -9.99
N THR A 57 3.96 -25.97 -10.61
CA THR A 57 4.50 -27.11 -11.36
C THR A 57 5.11 -26.74 -12.72
N SER A 58 5.86 -25.64 -12.76
CA SER A 58 6.68 -25.20 -13.89
C SER A 58 8.05 -24.86 -13.31
N LEU A 59 9.03 -25.73 -13.56
CA LEU A 59 10.38 -25.63 -13.00
C LEU A 59 11.21 -24.53 -13.67
N VAL A 60 10.78 -24.00 -14.82
CA VAL A 60 11.45 -22.96 -15.61
C VAL A 60 10.37 -22.20 -16.38
N ASP A 61 10.39 -20.87 -16.35
CA ASP A 61 9.59 -20.05 -17.27
C ASP A 61 10.22 -20.14 -18.68
N PRO A 62 9.59 -20.81 -19.67
CA PRO A 62 10.17 -21.00 -20.99
C PRO A 62 10.44 -19.66 -21.69
N LYS A 63 9.75 -18.60 -21.29
CA LYS A 63 9.91 -17.24 -21.83
C LYS A 63 11.24 -16.58 -21.45
N LEU A 64 11.95 -17.07 -20.43
CA LEU A 64 13.29 -16.55 -20.05
C LEU A 64 14.44 -17.13 -20.89
N LEU A 65 14.20 -18.20 -21.65
CA LEU A 65 15.18 -18.85 -22.54
C LEU A 65 14.97 -18.53 -24.02
N HIS A 66 13.78 -18.07 -24.43
CA HIS A 66 13.52 -17.71 -25.82
C HIS A 66 13.68 -16.21 -26.07
N ALA A 67 14.89 -15.80 -26.47
CA ALA A 67 15.05 -14.68 -27.39
C ALA A 67 14.90 -15.23 -28.83
N PRO A 68 14.21 -14.55 -29.76
CA PRO A 68 14.08 -15.04 -31.12
C PRO A 68 15.38 -14.78 -31.87
N GLN A 69 16.36 -15.67 -31.73
CA GLN A 69 17.62 -15.67 -32.48
C GLN A 69 18.02 -17.13 -32.76
N ASN A 70 18.50 -17.38 -33.99
CA ASN A 70 18.87 -18.66 -34.63
C ASN A 70 19.06 -19.90 -33.73
N ASP A 71 18.57 -21.07 -34.19
CA ASP A 71 18.58 -22.38 -33.52
C ASP A 71 19.93 -22.76 -32.84
N ASP A 72 21.07 -22.34 -33.40
CA ASP A 72 22.40 -22.62 -32.83
C ASP A 72 22.66 -21.93 -31.47
N THR A 73 21.98 -20.82 -31.16
CA THR A 73 22.20 -20.02 -29.93
C THR A 73 21.40 -20.52 -28.71
N ALA A 74 20.29 -21.23 -28.95
CA ALA A 74 19.50 -21.85 -27.88
C ALA A 74 20.23 -23.05 -27.25
N GLU A 75 20.96 -23.82 -28.06
CA GLU A 75 21.84 -24.89 -27.53
C GLU A 75 23.01 -24.33 -26.70
N GLU A 76 23.58 -23.17 -27.07
CA GLU A 76 24.70 -22.58 -26.34
C GLU A 76 24.28 -22.03 -24.97
N THR A 77 23.11 -21.38 -24.88
CA THR A 77 22.57 -20.84 -23.62
C THR A 77 22.13 -21.93 -22.64
N THR A 78 21.56 -23.03 -23.15
CA THR A 78 21.22 -24.21 -22.33
C THR A 78 22.47 -24.93 -21.83
N ASN A 79 23.52 -25.06 -22.66
CA ASN A 79 24.81 -25.61 -22.24
C ASN A 79 25.51 -24.76 -21.17
N GLU A 80 25.42 -23.42 -21.27
CA GLU A 80 25.93 -22.51 -20.25
C GLU A 80 25.20 -22.69 -18.91
N PHE A 81 23.85 -22.73 -18.95
CA PHE A 81 23.01 -22.97 -17.78
C PHE A 81 23.38 -24.29 -17.08
N LEU A 82 23.45 -25.39 -17.85
CA LEU A 82 23.75 -26.72 -17.30
C LEU A 82 25.16 -26.79 -16.69
N SER A 83 26.14 -26.12 -17.31
CA SER A 83 27.51 -26.07 -16.78
C SER A 83 27.58 -25.38 -15.41
N ARG A 84 26.90 -24.23 -15.26
CA ARG A 84 26.82 -23.50 -13.98
C ARG A 84 26.01 -24.26 -12.93
N PHE A 85 24.88 -24.87 -13.35
CA PHE A 85 24.02 -25.68 -12.50
C PHE A 85 24.79 -26.88 -11.93
N VAL A 86 25.49 -27.65 -12.77
CA VAL A 86 26.29 -28.81 -12.34
C VAL A 86 27.39 -28.38 -11.39
N TRP A 87 28.05 -27.24 -11.63
CA TRP A 87 29.10 -26.74 -10.75
C TRP A 87 28.58 -26.43 -9.33
N ILE A 88 27.43 -25.76 -9.22
CA ILE A 88 26.83 -25.42 -7.92
C ILE A 88 26.25 -26.67 -7.24
N MET A 89 25.53 -27.53 -7.97
CA MET A 89 24.94 -28.76 -7.44
C MET A 89 26.01 -29.73 -6.94
N ARG A 90 27.12 -29.88 -7.67
CA ARG A 90 28.25 -30.69 -7.25
C ARG A 90 28.80 -30.26 -5.89
N LYS A 91 28.89 -28.96 -5.65
CA LYS A 91 29.34 -28.42 -4.36
C LYS A 91 28.34 -28.79 -3.25
N LYS A 92 27.04 -28.56 -3.48
CA LYS A 92 25.99 -28.94 -2.52
C LYS A 92 25.96 -30.45 -2.23
N MET A 93 26.15 -31.29 -3.23
CA MET A 93 26.18 -32.75 -3.05
C MET A 93 27.42 -33.22 -2.27
N LYS A 94 28.58 -32.62 -2.52
CA LYS A 94 29.80 -32.93 -1.77
C LYS A 94 29.70 -32.50 -0.30
N ASP A 95 29.02 -31.38 -0.03
CA ASP A 95 28.77 -30.92 1.33
C ASP A 95 27.75 -31.81 2.06
N ALA A 96 26.73 -32.33 1.36
CA ALA A 96 25.71 -33.22 1.91
C ALA A 96 26.18 -34.68 2.08
N PHE A 97 27.10 -35.15 1.22
CA PHE A 97 27.64 -36.50 1.22
C PHE A 97 29.18 -36.48 1.22
N PRO A 98 29.82 -36.05 2.32
CA PRO A 98 31.27 -35.87 2.39
C PRO A 98 32.07 -37.16 2.21
N ASP A 99 31.50 -38.31 2.57
CA ASP A 99 32.15 -39.63 2.51
C ASP A 99 31.94 -40.36 1.17
N SER A 100 31.21 -39.78 0.23
CA SER A 100 30.95 -40.40 -1.09
C SER A 100 32.12 -40.19 -2.05
N ASP A 101 32.47 -41.24 -2.79
CA ASP A 101 33.50 -41.15 -3.83
C ASP A 101 33.02 -40.30 -5.02
N LYS A 102 33.99 -39.75 -5.76
CA LYS A 102 33.71 -38.85 -6.88
C LYS A 102 32.82 -39.50 -7.95
N SER A 103 32.97 -40.80 -8.21
CA SER A 103 32.18 -41.52 -9.21
C SER A 103 30.71 -41.63 -8.80
N THR A 104 30.44 -41.81 -7.51
CA THR A 104 29.08 -41.85 -6.97
C THR A 104 28.41 -40.48 -7.04
N VAL A 105 29.12 -39.40 -6.69
CA VAL A 105 28.59 -38.02 -6.82
C VAL A 105 28.34 -37.66 -8.29
N ASP A 106 29.22 -38.07 -9.20
CA ASP A 106 29.03 -37.88 -10.64
C ASP A 106 27.81 -38.64 -11.18
N GLY A 107 27.59 -39.86 -10.71
CA GLY A 107 26.39 -40.65 -11.02
C GLY A 107 25.10 -39.98 -10.52
N MET A 108 25.10 -39.47 -9.29
CA MET A 108 23.94 -38.75 -8.73
C MET A 108 23.64 -37.46 -9.50
N LEU A 109 24.67 -36.70 -9.87
CA LEU A 109 24.51 -35.48 -10.66
C LEU A 109 23.94 -35.75 -12.06
N LEU A 110 24.35 -36.85 -12.71
CA LEU A 110 23.80 -37.24 -14.01
C LEU A 110 22.30 -37.48 -13.95
N VAL A 111 21.82 -38.19 -12.93
CA VAL A 111 20.38 -38.45 -12.73
C VAL A 111 19.62 -37.13 -12.48
N ILE A 112 20.18 -36.22 -11.69
CA ILE A 112 19.59 -34.90 -11.44
C ILE A 112 19.52 -34.07 -12.73
N VAL A 113 20.60 -34.03 -13.52
CA VAL A 113 20.68 -33.26 -14.76
C VAL A 113 19.74 -33.83 -15.82
N GLU A 114 19.66 -35.15 -16.01
CA GLU A 114 18.71 -35.77 -16.93
C GLU A 114 17.27 -35.38 -16.59
N ARG A 115 16.93 -35.32 -15.30
CA ARG A 115 15.59 -34.90 -14.88
C ARG A 115 15.34 -33.42 -15.12
N VAL A 116 16.31 -32.54 -14.84
CA VAL A 116 16.19 -31.10 -15.09
C VAL A 116 16.03 -30.82 -16.60
N VAL A 117 16.81 -31.48 -17.45
CA VAL A 117 16.71 -31.38 -18.91
C VAL A 117 15.33 -31.86 -19.38
N SER A 118 14.84 -32.99 -18.86
CA SER A 118 13.51 -33.51 -19.20
C SER A 118 12.38 -32.54 -18.84
N GLU A 119 12.50 -31.80 -17.73
CA GLU A 119 11.51 -30.79 -17.34
C GLU A 119 11.63 -29.50 -18.16
N MET A 120 12.84 -29.12 -18.59
CA MET A 120 13.05 -28.00 -19.52
C MET A 120 12.43 -28.27 -20.91
N GLU A 121 12.47 -29.52 -21.37
CA GLU A 121 11.94 -29.92 -22.68
C GLU A 121 10.39 -30.05 -22.71
N LYS A 122 9.72 -30.19 -21.57
CA LYS A 122 8.24 -30.35 -21.48
C LYS A 122 7.44 -29.04 -21.63
N GLY A 123 8.09 -27.91 -21.88
CA GLY A 123 7.48 -26.59 -21.92
C GLY A 123 6.64 -26.25 -23.17
N VAL A 124 5.62 -27.05 -23.51
CA VAL A 124 4.44 -26.65 -24.34
C VAL A 124 3.25 -27.56 -23.96
N PRO A 125 2.09 -27.06 -23.48
CA PRO A 125 0.91 -27.89 -23.32
C PRO A 125 0.23 -28.10 -24.69
N GLN A 126 0.55 -29.20 -25.36
CA GLN A 126 -0.32 -29.75 -26.40
C GLN A 126 -1.26 -30.78 -25.76
N THR A 127 -2.55 -30.49 -25.86
CA THR A 127 -3.66 -31.36 -25.49
C THR A 127 -3.57 -32.73 -26.19
N ALA A 128 -3.34 -33.79 -25.43
CA ALA A 128 -3.75 -35.15 -25.81
C ALA A 128 -3.87 -36.05 -24.56
N PRO A 129 -4.90 -36.91 -24.45
CA PRO A 129 -5.14 -37.73 -23.28
C PRO A 129 -4.49 -39.12 -23.41
N PHE A 130 -4.18 -39.71 -22.25
CA PHE A 130 -3.81 -41.10 -21.98
C PHE A 130 -2.44 -41.63 -22.48
N GLY A 131 -1.55 -41.86 -21.50
CA GLY A 131 -0.97 -43.19 -21.27
C GLY A 131 0.44 -43.45 -21.81
N THR A 132 1.46 -43.40 -20.94
CA THR A 132 2.31 -44.56 -20.62
C THR A 132 3.24 -44.22 -19.44
N GLN A 133 3.18 -45.06 -18.40
CA GLN A 133 4.15 -45.06 -17.30
C GLN A 133 5.54 -45.42 -17.85
N SER A 134 6.51 -44.54 -17.62
CA SER A 134 7.93 -44.91 -17.56
C SER A 134 8.40 -44.61 -16.14
N GLY A 135 8.86 -45.64 -15.44
CA GLY A 135 9.29 -45.54 -14.04
C GLY A 135 10.46 -44.58 -13.89
N SER A 136 10.20 -43.35 -13.45
CA SER A 136 11.23 -42.42 -13.01
C SER A 136 11.15 -42.30 -11.49
N VAL A 137 12.27 -42.57 -10.82
CA VAL A 137 12.47 -42.30 -9.39
C VAL A 137 12.09 -40.84 -9.13
N ASP A 138 11.04 -40.61 -8.35
CA ASP A 138 10.63 -39.26 -7.98
C ASP A 138 11.61 -38.72 -6.93
N PHE A 139 12.12 -37.50 -7.13
CA PHE A 139 13.01 -36.89 -6.14
C PHE A 139 12.23 -36.59 -4.86
N SER A 140 12.90 -36.66 -3.72
CA SER A 140 12.33 -36.18 -2.46
C SER A 140 12.00 -34.68 -2.56
N GLU A 141 11.01 -34.21 -1.79
CA GLU A 141 10.64 -32.79 -1.76
C GLU A 141 11.85 -31.87 -1.46
N ASP A 142 12.75 -32.32 -0.59
CA ASP A 142 13.96 -31.58 -0.23
C ASP A 142 14.97 -31.48 -1.38
N LEU A 143 15.12 -32.56 -2.16
CA LEU A 143 15.98 -32.56 -3.35
C LEU A 143 15.37 -31.68 -4.45
N TRP A 144 14.06 -31.72 -4.65
CA TRP A 144 13.35 -30.81 -5.57
C TRP A 144 13.53 -29.35 -5.17
N ARG A 145 13.43 -29.03 -3.88
CA ARG A 145 13.68 -27.67 -3.37
C ARG A 145 15.13 -27.22 -3.63
N ALA A 146 16.10 -28.09 -3.36
CA ALA A 146 17.50 -27.78 -3.61
C ALA A 146 17.81 -27.56 -5.09
N VAL A 147 17.23 -28.37 -5.97
CA VAL A 147 17.34 -28.21 -7.44
C VAL A 147 16.73 -26.88 -7.88
N TRP A 148 15.51 -26.56 -7.42
CA TRP A 148 14.82 -25.31 -7.75
C TRP A 148 15.61 -24.07 -7.30
N GLU A 149 16.12 -24.07 -6.07
CA GLU A 149 16.96 -22.99 -5.55
C GLU A 149 18.22 -22.78 -6.39
N VAL A 150 18.90 -23.87 -6.78
CA VAL A 150 20.12 -23.77 -7.58
C VAL A 150 19.81 -23.30 -9.00
N SER A 151 18.74 -23.78 -9.61
CA SER A 151 18.29 -23.32 -10.94
C SER A 151 18.00 -21.81 -10.95
N ASN A 152 17.25 -21.30 -9.97
CA ASN A 152 16.96 -19.87 -9.86
C ASN A 152 18.21 -19.04 -9.63
N LYS A 153 19.13 -19.52 -8.79
CA LYS A 153 20.40 -18.85 -8.56
C LYS A 153 21.23 -18.74 -9.84
N VAL A 154 21.31 -19.81 -10.63
CA VAL A 154 22.02 -19.81 -11.91
C VAL A 154 21.37 -18.83 -12.90
N LEU A 155 20.04 -18.84 -13.01
CA LEU A 155 19.30 -17.92 -13.88
C LEU A 155 19.50 -16.46 -13.48
N GLU A 156 19.48 -16.15 -12.18
CA GLU A 156 19.78 -14.80 -11.69
C GLU A 156 21.21 -14.37 -12.03
N ASP A 157 22.20 -15.25 -11.83
CA ASP A 157 23.60 -14.94 -12.09
C ASP A 157 23.83 -14.69 -13.59
N MET A 158 23.24 -15.52 -14.46
CA MET A 158 23.27 -15.33 -15.92
C MET A 158 22.58 -14.03 -16.34
N ASN A 159 21.42 -13.69 -15.76
CA ASN A 159 20.72 -12.44 -16.04
C ASN A 159 21.51 -11.20 -15.57
N LYS A 160 22.16 -11.28 -14.40
CA LYS A 160 23.04 -10.22 -13.89
C LYS A 160 24.22 -10.00 -14.82
N GLU A 161 24.82 -11.05 -15.35
CA GLU A 161 25.92 -10.94 -16.32
C GLU A 161 25.46 -10.39 -17.67
N ARG A 162 24.33 -10.87 -18.19
CA ARG A 162 23.74 -10.33 -19.43
C ARG A 162 23.43 -8.85 -19.32
N LYS A 163 22.86 -8.41 -18.19
CA LYS A 163 22.63 -6.98 -17.91
C LYS A 163 23.94 -6.19 -17.83
N LYS A 164 24.98 -6.74 -17.22
CA LYS A 164 26.30 -6.09 -17.19
C LYS A 164 26.91 -5.96 -18.57
N GLU A 165 26.78 -6.97 -19.42
CA GLU A 165 27.34 -6.94 -20.78
C GLU A 165 26.57 -5.96 -21.67
N ARG A 166 25.24 -5.94 -21.61
CA ARG A 166 24.42 -4.92 -22.27
C ARG A 166 24.78 -3.51 -21.81
N MET A 167 24.92 -3.31 -20.49
CA MET A 167 25.34 -2.03 -19.92
C MET A 167 26.70 -1.55 -20.47
N LYS A 168 27.68 -2.45 -20.69
CA LYS A 168 28.95 -2.09 -21.33
C LYS A 168 28.75 -1.59 -22.77
N GLY A 169 27.83 -2.19 -23.52
CA GLY A 169 27.45 -1.74 -24.85
C GLY A 169 26.89 -0.30 -24.84
N PHE A 170 25.95 -0.01 -23.93
CA PHE A 170 25.38 1.34 -23.81
C PHE A 170 26.38 2.39 -23.32
N LEU A 171 27.34 1.99 -22.48
CA LEU A 171 28.45 2.88 -22.09
C LEU A 171 29.36 3.28 -23.28
N GLN A 172 29.31 2.54 -24.38
CA GLN A 172 30.04 2.83 -25.62
C GLN A 172 29.13 3.36 -26.74
N CYS A 173 27.83 3.50 -26.49
CA CYS A 173 26.89 4.09 -27.44
C CYS A 173 27.27 5.53 -27.74
N GLU A 174 27.12 5.95 -29.00
CA GLU A 174 27.60 7.25 -29.45
C GLU A 174 26.80 8.40 -28.82
N GLU A 175 25.51 8.20 -28.56
CA GLU A 175 24.65 9.15 -27.83
C GLU A 175 25.17 9.40 -26.40
N VAL A 176 25.55 8.33 -25.68
CA VAL A 176 26.10 8.45 -24.31
C VAL A 176 27.45 9.14 -24.32
N LYS A 177 28.29 8.88 -25.35
CA LYS A 177 29.57 9.59 -25.52
C LYS A 177 29.36 11.06 -25.85
N GLU A 178 28.39 11.41 -26.69
CA GLU A 178 28.04 12.79 -27.01
C GLU A 178 27.55 13.55 -25.78
N MET A 179 26.67 12.93 -24.98
CA MET A 179 26.25 13.49 -23.68
C MET A 179 27.44 13.68 -22.73
N CYS A 180 28.40 12.74 -22.70
CA CYS A 180 29.63 12.91 -21.93
C CYS A 180 30.53 14.04 -22.46
N ARG A 181 30.63 14.22 -23.79
CA ARG A 181 31.38 15.35 -24.40
C ARG A 181 30.73 16.67 -24.01
N PHE A 182 29.42 16.78 -24.19
CA PHE A 182 28.64 17.97 -23.83
C PHE A 182 28.77 18.31 -22.33
N ALA A 183 28.62 17.33 -21.45
CA ALA A 183 28.80 17.56 -20.02
C ALA A 183 30.23 18.00 -19.66
N GLY A 184 31.23 17.49 -20.39
CA GLY A 184 32.62 17.97 -20.29
C GLY A 184 32.79 19.43 -20.75
N GLU A 185 32.09 19.84 -21.81
CA GLU A 185 32.07 21.23 -22.32
C GLU A 185 31.39 22.19 -21.33
N VAL A 186 30.35 21.72 -20.63
CA VAL A 186 29.63 22.45 -19.56
C VAL A 186 30.42 22.43 -18.23
N GLY A 187 31.58 21.79 -18.18
CA GLY A 187 32.50 21.81 -17.03
C GLY A 187 32.33 20.69 -16.01
N ILE A 188 31.46 19.70 -16.27
CA ILE A 188 31.25 18.54 -15.39
C ILE A 188 32.41 17.55 -15.59
N ARG A 189 33.12 17.22 -14.51
CA ARG A 189 34.30 16.34 -14.54
C ARG A 189 34.34 15.39 -13.34
N GLY A 190 35.29 14.45 -13.36
CA GLY A 190 35.55 13.56 -12.23
C GLY A 190 34.43 12.54 -12.00
N ASP A 191 34.12 12.28 -10.73
CA ASP A 191 33.19 11.22 -10.33
C ASP A 191 31.76 11.50 -10.75
N LEU A 192 31.34 12.78 -10.77
CA LEU A 192 30.01 13.18 -11.24
C LEU A 192 29.79 12.86 -12.71
N LEU A 193 30.79 13.09 -13.58
CA LEU A 193 30.70 12.72 -15.00
C LEU A 193 30.65 11.19 -15.16
N ARG A 194 31.35 10.46 -14.29
CA ARG A 194 31.32 8.98 -14.28
C ARG A 194 29.93 8.47 -13.91
N GLU A 195 29.32 9.04 -12.86
CA GLU A 195 27.97 8.69 -12.43
C GLU A 195 26.92 9.01 -13.50
N LEU A 196 26.99 10.20 -14.11
CA LEU A 196 26.09 10.59 -15.21
C LEU A 196 26.23 9.66 -16.41
N ARG A 197 27.45 9.26 -16.76
CA ARG A 197 27.69 8.29 -17.84
C ARG A 197 27.00 6.95 -17.59
N PHE A 198 27.06 6.43 -16.36
CA PHE A 198 26.35 5.21 -15.99
C PHE A 198 24.83 5.42 -15.95
N LYS A 199 24.37 6.61 -15.55
CA LYS A 199 22.94 6.95 -15.52
C LYS A 199 22.35 6.99 -16.93
N TRP A 200 22.99 7.69 -17.87
CA TRP A 200 22.55 7.75 -19.25
C TRP A 200 22.61 6.40 -19.96
N ALA A 201 23.67 5.61 -19.72
CA ALA A 201 23.75 4.26 -20.26
C ALA A 201 22.62 3.35 -19.73
N ARG A 202 22.20 3.56 -18.48
CA ARG A 202 21.06 2.84 -17.89
C ARG A 202 19.73 3.29 -18.48
N GLU A 203 19.49 4.59 -18.57
CA GLU A 203 18.28 5.14 -19.18
C GLU A 203 18.11 4.66 -20.62
N LYS A 204 19.21 4.61 -21.39
CA LYS A 204 19.21 4.08 -22.77
C LYS A 204 18.92 2.59 -22.84
N MET A 205 19.46 1.81 -21.91
CA MET A 205 19.16 0.39 -21.81
C MET A 205 17.68 0.14 -21.47
N GLU A 206 17.12 0.91 -20.53
CA GLU A 206 15.71 0.82 -20.13
C GLU A 206 14.76 1.26 -21.24
N GLU A 207 15.13 2.30 -21.99
CA GLU A 207 14.41 2.75 -23.19
C GLU A 207 14.37 1.65 -24.25
N GLN A 208 15.51 1.00 -24.55
CA GLN A 208 15.55 -0.10 -25.51
C GLN A 208 14.74 -1.31 -25.02
N ASP A 209 14.82 -1.66 -23.74
CA ASP A 209 14.02 -2.75 -23.14
C ASP A 209 12.52 -2.50 -23.24
N PHE A 210 12.10 -1.24 -23.09
CA PHE A 210 10.70 -0.83 -23.24
C PHE A 210 10.20 -1.04 -24.69
N TYR A 211 10.95 -0.59 -25.70
CA TYR A 211 10.56 -0.78 -27.09
C TYR A 211 10.62 -2.24 -27.54
N GLU A 212 11.62 -3.01 -27.11
CA GLU A 212 11.69 -4.47 -27.34
C GLU A 212 10.52 -5.21 -26.66
N GLY A 213 10.01 -4.68 -25.53
CA GLY A 213 8.80 -5.16 -24.87
C GLY A 213 7.53 -4.91 -25.69
N LEU A 214 7.37 -3.70 -26.23
CA LEU A 214 6.25 -3.33 -27.12
C LEU A 214 6.24 -4.16 -28.41
N GLU A 215 7.41 -4.42 -28.99
CA GLU A 215 7.52 -5.27 -30.19
C GLU A 215 7.18 -6.73 -29.91
N ARG A 216 7.51 -7.26 -28.72
CA ARG A 216 7.07 -8.60 -28.29
C ARG A 216 5.55 -8.67 -28.14
N MET A 217 4.94 -7.68 -27.50
CA MET A 217 3.48 -7.64 -27.35
C MET A 217 2.76 -7.57 -28.70
N ARG A 218 3.31 -6.85 -29.69
CA ARG A 218 2.76 -6.81 -31.05
C ARG A 218 2.90 -8.15 -31.80
N LYS A 219 3.96 -8.92 -31.52
CA LYS A 219 4.18 -10.24 -32.13
C LYS A 219 3.37 -11.35 -31.44
N GLU A 220 2.88 -11.12 -30.23
CA GLU A 220 2.08 -12.07 -29.44
C GLU A 220 0.56 -11.84 -29.58
N GLU A 221 0.09 -10.86 -30.37
CA GLU A 221 -1.35 -10.71 -30.69
C GLU A 221 -1.82 -11.80 -31.68
N PRO A 222 -2.91 -12.54 -31.39
CA PRO A 222 -3.47 -13.53 -32.31
C PRO A 222 -4.09 -12.83 -33.52
N ILE A 223 -3.71 -13.27 -34.72
CA ILE A 223 -4.40 -12.92 -35.96
C ILE A 223 -5.72 -13.71 -35.97
N GLU A 224 -6.81 -13.09 -35.53
CA GLU A 224 -8.16 -13.53 -35.84
C GLU A 224 -8.90 -12.41 -36.60
N GLU A 225 -9.57 -12.84 -37.67
CA GLU A 225 -10.56 -12.14 -38.51
C GLU A 225 -10.06 -11.20 -39.61
N SER A 226 -9.84 -11.78 -40.80
CA SER A 226 -10.61 -11.40 -41.99
C SER A 226 -10.43 -12.45 -43.10
N GLU A 227 -11.19 -13.54 -43.03
CA GLU A 227 -11.58 -14.30 -44.22
C GLU A 227 -12.90 -13.71 -44.76
N GLU A 228 -13.06 -13.83 -46.09
CA GLU A 228 -14.19 -13.42 -46.94
C GLU A 228 -14.19 -11.98 -47.49
N CYS A 229 -13.61 -11.81 -48.68
CA CYS A 229 -14.41 -11.52 -49.89
C CYS A 229 -13.59 -11.61 -51.20
N GLU A 230 -14.05 -12.51 -52.07
CA GLU A 230 -14.05 -12.48 -53.55
C GLU A 230 -12.78 -12.76 -54.39
N GLU A 231 -12.73 -14.03 -54.83
CA GLU A 231 -12.58 -14.55 -56.20
C GLU A 231 -12.17 -13.64 -57.40
N ARG A 232 -11.08 -14.11 -58.06
CA ARG A 232 -10.91 -14.43 -59.52
C ARG A 232 -10.33 -13.42 -60.53
N LYS A 233 -9.48 -14.03 -61.39
CA LYS A 233 -8.85 -13.63 -62.68
C LYS A 233 -7.58 -12.79 -62.53
N GLY A 234 -6.37 -13.14 -62.97
CA GLY A 234 -5.87 -14.18 -63.90
C GLY A 234 -5.04 -13.49 -65.00
N PHE A 235 -3.72 -13.73 -65.10
CA PHE A 235 -2.97 -14.06 -66.34
C PHE A 235 -1.44 -14.15 -66.12
N ASP A 236 -0.83 -15.07 -66.88
CA ASP A 236 0.57 -15.46 -66.98
C ASP A 236 1.55 -14.35 -67.42
N GLY A 237 2.84 -14.54 -67.08
CA GLY A 237 3.97 -13.84 -67.70
C GLY A 237 5.34 -14.13 -67.07
N VAL A 238 6.00 -15.18 -67.56
CA VAL A 238 7.38 -15.66 -67.27
C VAL A 238 8.45 -14.60 -67.61
N ASN A 239 9.46 -14.35 -66.75
CA ASN A 239 10.88 -14.76 -66.97
C ASN A 239 11.87 -14.29 -65.89
N GLU A 240 12.97 -15.04 -65.83
CA GLU A 240 14.00 -15.19 -64.78
C GLU A 240 14.95 -14.01 -64.47
N GLU A 241 15.43 -14.06 -63.22
CA GLU A 241 16.74 -13.68 -62.65
C GLU A 241 17.29 -12.24 -62.76
N LYS A 242 17.32 -11.58 -61.59
CA LYS A 242 18.56 -11.08 -60.94
C LYS A 242 18.25 -10.59 -59.51
N HIS A 243 18.76 -11.29 -58.51
CA HIS A 243 18.87 -10.76 -57.15
C HIS A 243 20.03 -9.76 -57.11
N GLU A 244 19.72 -8.47 -57.21
CA GLU A 244 20.61 -7.39 -56.82
C GLU A 244 19.82 -6.48 -55.88
N VAL A 245 20.24 -6.45 -54.61
CA VAL A 245 19.59 -5.68 -53.55
C VAL A 245 19.83 -4.20 -53.84
N VAL A 246 18.89 -3.60 -54.57
CA VAL A 246 18.79 -2.16 -54.77
C VAL A 246 18.46 -1.52 -53.43
N GLY A 247 19.34 -0.60 -53.00
CA GLY A 247 19.15 0.19 -51.80
C GLY A 247 17.78 0.85 -51.74
N LEU A 248 17.14 0.77 -50.58
CA LEU A 248 15.83 1.36 -50.35
C LEU A 248 15.88 2.90 -50.53
N PRO A 249 14.79 3.50 -51.02
CA PRO A 249 14.77 4.87 -51.53
C PRO A 249 14.98 5.92 -50.43
N LYS A 250 15.71 7.00 -50.77
CA LYS A 250 15.77 8.21 -49.92
C LYS A 250 14.35 8.76 -49.74
N ARG A 251 13.84 8.69 -48.51
CA ARG A 251 12.53 9.24 -48.13
C ARG A 251 12.51 10.77 -48.33
N ARG A 252 11.60 11.26 -49.18
CA ARG A 252 11.11 12.64 -49.16
C ARG A 252 9.74 12.63 -48.48
N GLY A 253 9.67 13.14 -47.25
CA GLY A 253 8.43 13.29 -46.48
C GLY A 253 8.73 13.69 -45.04
N LYS A 254 8.08 14.75 -44.55
CA LYS A 254 8.23 15.26 -43.17
C LYS A 254 7.77 14.20 -42.17
N ILE A 255 8.59 13.95 -41.17
CA ILE A 255 8.35 12.94 -40.12
C ILE A 255 7.23 13.45 -39.20
N ARG A 256 6.20 12.63 -38.98
CA ARG A 256 5.20 12.82 -37.92
C ARG A 256 5.68 12.08 -36.68
N TYR A 257 6.28 12.78 -35.73
CA TYR A 257 6.53 12.23 -34.40
C TYR A 257 5.32 12.53 -33.52
N LYS A 258 4.70 11.49 -32.95
CA LYS A 258 3.78 11.65 -31.82
C LYS A 258 4.49 11.19 -30.56
N ILE A 259 4.72 12.09 -29.61
CA ILE A 259 5.22 11.75 -28.27
C ILE A 259 4.13 12.16 -27.27
N TYR A 260 3.71 11.24 -26.40
CA TYR A 260 2.59 11.42 -25.45
C TYR A 260 1.29 11.94 -26.08
N GLY A 261 1.02 11.59 -27.35
CA GLY A 261 -0.19 12.00 -28.07
C GLY A 261 -0.11 13.36 -28.78
N LEU A 262 0.97 14.14 -28.64
CA LEU A 262 1.16 15.41 -29.37
C LEU A 262 1.95 15.22 -30.67
N ASP A 263 1.45 15.81 -31.78
CA ASP A 263 2.07 15.76 -33.11
C ASP A 263 3.14 16.85 -33.29
N LEU A 264 4.40 16.46 -33.30
CA LEU A 264 5.57 17.34 -33.40
C LEU A 264 5.89 17.78 -34.85
N SER A 265 5.08 17.37 -35.84
CA SER A 265 5.24 17.85 -37.23
C SER A 265 4.58 19.20 -37.50
N ASP A 266 3.84 19.74 -36.52
CA ASP A 266 3.23 21.07 -36.64
C ASP A 266 4.33 22.16 -36.67
N PRO A 267 4.39 23.01 -37.71
CA PRO A 267 5.34 24.12 -37.78
C PRO A 267 5.22 25.13 -36.61
N LYS A 268 4.14 25.10 -35.83
CA LYS A 268 4.03 25.82 -34.56
C LYS A 268 5.06 25.39 -33.53
N TRP A 269 5.58 24.16 -33.59
CA TRP A 269 6.65 23.71 -32.70
C TRP A 269 7.98 24.39 -32.96
N ALA A 270 8.27 24.78 -34.21
CA ALA A 270 9.41 25.63 -34.49
C ALA A 270 9.23 26.99 -33.80
N GLN A 271 8.03 27.58 -33.82
CA GLN A 271 7.74 28.82 -33.10
C GLN A 271 7.72 28.66 -31.57
N VAL A 272 7.42 27.47 -31.04
CA VAL A 272 7.57 27.16 -29.61
C VAL A 272 9.03 26.97 -29.27
N ALA A 273 9.80 26.27 -30.10
CA ALA A 273 11.24 26.07 -29.93
C ALA A 273 12.04 27.36 -30.12
N ASP A 274 11.57 28.30 -30.95
CA ASP A 274 12.16 29.64 -31.09
C ASP A 274 11.78 30.53 -29.89
N ARG A 275 10.56 30.39 -29.36
CA ARG A 275 10.15 31.09 -28.11
C ARG A 275 10.83 30.52 -26.87
N VAL A 276 11.01 29.21 -26.80
CA VAL A 276 11.86 28.53 -25.81
C VAL A 276 13.32 28.91 -26.07
N HIS A 277 13.71 29.03 -27.34
CA HIS A 277 14.92 29.64 -27.88
C HIS A 277 15.31 30.94 -27.15
N GLU A 278 14.40 31.89 -27.33
CA GLU A 278 14.42 33.24 -26.81
C GLU A 278 14.22 33.28 -25.28
N ALA A 279 13.45 32.35 -24.70
CA ALA A 279 13.28 32.21 -23.25
C ALA A 279 14.48 31.52 -22.56
N GLU A 280 15.23 30.67 -23.26
CA GLU A 280 16.42 29.96 -22.78
C GLU A 280 17.66 30.84 -22.84
N GLN A 281 17.70 31.87 -23.69
CA GLN A 281 18.70 32.96 -23.57
C GLN A 281 18.61 33.69 -22.22
N VAL A 282 17.52 33.53 -21.46
CA VAL A 282 17.30 34.13 -20.13
C VAL A 282 17.74 33.20 -18.98
N PHE A 283 18.00 31.91 -19.23
CA PHE A 283 18.25 30.90 -18.19
C PHE A 283 19.73 30.61 -17.94
N TRP A 284 20.56 31.64 -17.76
CA TRP A 284 21.79 31.47 -16.98
C TRP A 284 21.42 31.67 -15.50
N PRO A 285 21.85 30.80 -14.56
CA PRO A 285 21.69 31.10 -13.14
C PRO A 285 22.43 32.41 -12.88
N GLN A 286 21.69 33.51 -12.78
CA GLN A 286 22.30 34.78 -12.43
C GLN A 286 22.73 34.65 -10.98
N GLU A 287 24.02 34.84 -10.72
CA GLU A 287 24.49 34.91 -9.34
C GLU A 287 23.89 36.17 -8.68
N PRO A 288 23.36 36.07 -7.45
CA PRO A 288 22.81 37.22 -6.75
C PRO A 288 23.87 38.32 -6.65
N LYS A 289 23.47 39.57 -6.88
CA LYS A 289 24.40 40.70 -6.79
C LYS A 289 25.11 40.70 -5.43
N PRO A 290 26.43 40.91 -5.38
CA PRO A 290 27.16 40.91 -4.12
C PRO A 290 26.65 42.03 -3.20
N ILE A 291 26.13 41.62 -2.04
CA ILE A 291 25.58 42.53 -1.03
C ILE A 291 26.75 43.31 -0.39
N THR A 292 26.82 44.62 -0.64
CA THR A 292 27.90 45.49 -0.14
C THR A 292 27.38 46.71 0.62
N GLY A 293 28.22 47.27 1.50
CA GLY A 293 27.93 48.51 2.22
C GLY A 293 26.75 48.43 3.21
N LYS A 294 25.84 49.40 3.14
CA LYS A 294 24.67 49.51 4.03
C LYS A 294 23.68 48.35 3.85
N CYS A 295 23.50 47.87 2.61
CA CYS A 295 22.61 46.73 2.33
C CYS A 295 23.03 45.48 3.12
N LYS A 296 24.34 45.23 3.26
CA LYS A 296 24.86 44.10 4.06
C LYS A 296 24.50 44.21 5.54
N LEU A 297 24.56 45.42 6.10
CA LEU A 297 24.17 45.67 7.49
C LEU A 297 22.66 45.45 7.69
N VAL A 298 21.84 45.87 6.73
CA VAL A 298 20.38 45.64 6.76
C VAL A 298 20.06 44.16 6.61
N THR A 299 20.71 43.44 5.69
CA THR A 299 20.54 41.99 5.54
C THR A 299 20.95 41.22 6.80
N GLU A 300 22.09 41.53 7.41
CA GLU A 300 22.48 40.87 8.67
C GLU A 300 21.54 41.23 9.84
N LYS A 301 20.99 42.45 9.87
CA LYS A 301 19.92 42.79 10.83
C LYS A 301 18.68 41.93 10.61
N ILE A 302 18.18 41.83 9.37
CA ILE A 302 17.01 40.98 9.04
C ILE A 302 17.29 39.52 9.45
N LEU A 303 18.48 39.00 9.16
CA LEU A 303 18.86 37.61 9.48
C LEU A 303 19.12 37.36 10.98
N SER A 304 19.30 38.40 11.81
CA SER A 304 19.58 38.28 13.25
C SER A 304 18.37 38.60 14.14
N LEU A 305 17.25 39.02 13.56
CA LEU A 305 16.00 39.20 14.28
C LEU A 305 15.54 37.88 14.92
N LYS A 306 15.06 37.97 16.16
CA LYS A 306 14.43 36.86 16.88
C LYS A 306 12.92 36.97 16.73
N GLU A 307 12.26 35.82 16.57
CA GLU A 307 10.82 35.71 16.33
C GLU A 307 9.95 36.44 17.38
N GLU A 308 10.41 36.51 18.63
CA GLU A 308 9.73 37.13 19.77
C GLU A 308 9.83 38.67 19.83
N GLU A 309 10.74 39.30 19.06
CA GLU A 309 10.98 40.76 19.07
C GLU A 309 10.45 41.47 17.80
N VAL A 310 9.71 40.76 16.94
CA VAL A 310 9.26 41.29 15.65
C VAL A 310 7.92 42.00 15.80
N ASP A 311 7.95 43.33 15.93
CA ASP A 311 6.83 44.17 15.51
C ASP A 311 6.72 44.04 13.97
N ASP A 312 5.55 43.63 13.45
CA ASP A 312 5.35 43.43 12.00
C ASP A 312 5.69 44.71 11.18
N ASP A 313 5.51 45.89 11.78
CA ASP A 313 5.91 47.19 11.23
C ASP A 313 7.44 47.34 11.13
N GLY A 314 8.21 46.82 12.09
CA GLY A 314 9.67 46.89 12.12
C GLY A 314 10.31 46.03 11.04
N LEU A 315 9.81 44.80 10.85
CA LEU A 315 10.25 43.91 9.76
C LEU A 315 9.91 44.50 8.39
N SER A 316 8.69 45.02 8.24
CA SER A 316 8.26 45.67 6.99
C SER A 316 9.12 46.90 6.65
N THR A 317 9.50 47.68 7.66
CA THR A 317 10.39 48.84 7.49
C THR A 317 11.79 48.44 7.05
N LEU A 318 12.36 47.40 7.67
CA LEU A 318 13.69 46.89 7.30
C LEU A 318 13.70 46.27 5.90
N LEU A 319 12.62 45.58 5.52
CA LEU A 319 12.45 45.07 4.17
C LEU A 319 12.30 46.20 3.16
N ALA A 320 11.55 47.26 3.47
CA ALA A 320 11.43 48.44 2.61
C ALA A 320 12.80 49.14 2.42
N GLU A 321 13.58 49.32 3.49
CA GLU A 321 14.95 49.84 3.42
C GLU A 321 15.84 48.93 2.56
N TRP A 322 15.69 47.62 2.69
CA TRP A 322 16.44 46.65 1.88
C TRP A 322 16.05 46.70 0.40
N VAL A 323 14.75 46.80 0.09
CA VAL A 323 14.24 46.92 -1.28
C VAL A 323 14.73 48.22 -1.94
N GLU A 324 14.68 49.34 -1.21
CA GLU A 324 15.16 50.65 -1.70
C GLU A 324 16.67 50.61 -1.99
N LEU A 325 17.46 49.99 -1.12
CA LEU A 325 18.92 49.92 -1.25
C LEU A 325 19.38 48.89 -2.31
N HIS A 326 18.71 47.75 -2.43
CA HIS A 326 19.20 46.63 -3.23
C HIS A 326 18.54 46.54 -4.62
N GLN A 327 17.34 47.11 -4.79
CA GLN A 327 16.49 46.93 -5.97
C GLN A 327 16.45 45.44 -6.40
N PRO A 328 15.95 44.58 -5.51
CA PRO A 328 16.02 43.13 -5.68
C PRO A 328 15.16 42.68 -6.85
N ASN A 329 15.68 41.76 -7.64
CA ASN A 329 14.90 40.95 -8.56
C ASN A 329 14.61 39.59 -7.91
N ARG A 330 13.91 38.70 -8.62
CA ARG A 330 13.55 37.36 -8.12
C ARG A 330 14.75 36.59 -7.52
N VAL A 331 15.94 36.70 -8.11
CA VAL A 331 17.16 36.00 -7.65
C VAL A 331 17.59 36.48 -6.27
N GLU A 332 17.64 37.80 -6.05
CA GLU A 332 18.03 38.35 -4.73
C GLU A 332 17.00 38.05 -3.65
N TRP A 333 15.70 38.05 -3.99
CA TRP A 333 14.66 37.61 -3.07
C TRP A 333 14.79 36.14 -2.68
N MET A 334 15.07 35.26 -3.66
CA MET A 334 15.29 33.84 -3.38
C MET A 334 16.53 33.61 -2.51
N ASP A 335 17.64 34.33 -2.73
CA ASP A 335 18.84 34.27 -1.87
C ASP A 335 18.52 34.70 -0.42
N LEU A 336 17.74 35.77 -0.23
CA LEU A 336 17.31 36.19 1.11
C LEU A 336 16.43 35.12 1.77
N LEU A 337 15.46 34.56 1.04
CA LEU A 337 14.57 33.52 1.53
C LEU A 337 15.32 32.23 1.88
N ASP A 338 16.29 31.80 1.08
CA ASP A 338 17.09 30.62 1.36
C ASP A 338 17.95 30.80 2.61
N ARG A 339 18.59 31.98 2.77
CA ARG A 339 19.34 32.31 4.00
C ARG A 339 18.46 32.38 5.24
N LEU A 340 17.24 32.87 5.10
CA LEU A 340 16.26 32.88 6.19
C LEU A 340 15.80 31.46 6.53
N LYS A 341 15.53 30.63 5.53
CA LYS A 341 15.08 29.25 5.73
C LYS A 341 16.10 28.40 6.50
N GLU A 342 17.39 28.63 6.28
CA GLU A 342 18.46 27.94 7.02
C GLU A 342 18.61 28.38 8.48
N ARG A 343 18.22 29.63 8.81
CA ARG A 343 18.44 30.21 10.15
C ARG A 343 17.18 30.27 11.01
N ASN A 344 16.04 30.65 10.44
CA ASN A 344 14.79 30.90 11.15
C ASN A 344 13.56 30.67 10.24
N LEU A 345 12.87 29.55 10.46
CA LEU A 345 11.69 29.17 9.68
C LEU A 345 10.50 30.13 9.89
N GLY A 346 10.30 30.66 11.10
CA GLY A 346 9.21 31.60 11.40
C GLY A 346 9.38 32.93 10.66
N LEU A 347 10.59 33.49 10.66
CA LEU A 347 10.94 34.68 9.89
C LEU A 347 10.89 34.42 8.38
N TYR A 348 11.33 33.24 7.93
CA TYR A 348 11.16 32.82 6.53
C TYR A 348 9.69 32.90 6.09
N LEU A 349 8.76 32.36 6.89
CA LEU A 349 7.34 32.38 6.55
C LEU A 349 6.78 33.81 6.49
N LYS A 350 7.10 34.67 7.47
CA LYS A 350 6.69 36.08 7.44
C LYS A 350 7.24 36.83 6.23
N VAL A 351 8.53 36.70 5.93
CA VAL A 351 9.16 37.38 4.78
C VAL A 351 8.62 36.82 3.47
N ALA A 352 8.44 35.51 3.35
CA ALA A 352 7.85 34.88 2.17
C ALA A 352 6.42 35.37 1.90
N GLU A 353 5.61 35.61 2.93
CA GLU A 353 4.28 36.21 2.76
C GLU A 353 4.32 37.64 2.24
N ILE A 354 5.30 38.44 2.64
CA ILE A 354 5.49 39.82 2.17
C ILE A 354 5.99 39.80 0.73
N VAL A 355 6.95 38.93 0.41
CA VAL A 355 7.51 38.77 -0.95
C VAL A 355 6.44 38.39 -1.98
N LEU A 356 5.36 37.72 -1.57
CA LEU A 356 4.23 37.44 -2.46
C LEU A 356 3.45 38.70 -2.91
N THR A 357 3.61 39.83 -2.24
CA THR A 357 2.98 41.11 -2.60
C THR A 357 3.90 42.03 -3.40
N GLU A 358 5.17 41.67 -3.54
CA GLU A 358 6.18 42.47 -4.23
C GLU A 358 6.18 42.20 -5.74
N ASP A 359 5.87 43.24 -6.54
CA ASP A 359 5.88 43.16 -8.00
C ASP A 359 7.25 42.72 -8.56
N SER A 360 8.33 43.09 -7.86
CA SER A 360 9.72 42.78 -8.23
C SER A 360 10.05 41.27 -8.20
N PHE A 361 9.30 40.48 -7.42
CA PHE A 361 9.54 39.05 -7.26
C PHE A 361 8.99 38.21 -8.42
N GLN A 362 7.97 38.71 -9.12
CA GLN A 362 7.25 37.98 -10.18
C GLN A 362 6.74 36.62 -9.69
N THR A 363 5.77 36.65 -8.76
CA THR A 363 5.25 35.44 -8.11
C THR A 363 4.73 34.40 -9.10
N ASN A 364 5.00 33.13 -8.83
CA ASN A 364 4.45 32.01 -9.58
C ASN A 364 3.70 31.02 -8.67
N VAL A 365 3.04 30.03 -9.28
CA VAL A 365 2.27 28.99 -8.58
C VAL A 365 3.11 28.23 -7.54
N SER A 366 4.39 27.97 -7.83
CA SER A 366 5.29 27.21 -6.94
C SER A 366 5.57 27.97 -5.63
N ASP A 367 5.63 29.29 -5.69
CA ASP A 367 5.92 30.13 -4.52
C ASP A 367 4.73 30.13 -3.53
N TYR A 368 3.49 30.20 -4.04
CA TYR A 368 2.28 30.00 -3.22
C TYR A 368 2.17 28.56 -2.69
N PHE A 369 2.40 27.57 -3.55
CA PHE A 369 2.33 26.16 -3.16
C PHE A 369 3.25 25.83 -1.98
N ARG A 370 4.49 26.35 -1.95
CA ARG A 370 5.42 26.09 -0.83
C ARG A 370 4.85 26.57 0.51
N LEU A 371 4.28 27.78 0.56
CA LEU A 371 3.66 28.30 1.77
C LEU A 371 2.41 27.53 2.17
N ILE A 372 1.55 27.22 1.20
CA ILE A 372 0.35 26.41 1.42
C ILE A 372 0.73 25.02 1.94
N ASP A 373 1.73 24.36 1.36
CA ASP A 373 2.18 23.03 1.78
C ASP A 373 2.75 23.03 3.20
N ILE A 374 3.52 24.06 3.58
CA ILE A 374 4.03 24.20 4.95
C ILE A 374 2.87 24.41 5.94
N TYR A 375 2.01 25.41 5.70
CA TYR A 375 0.88 25.69 6.58
C TYR A 375 -0.13 24.54 6.67
N ALA A 376 -0.40 23.86 5.55
CA ALA A 376 -1.27 22.67 5.52
C ALA A 376 -0.68 21.50 6.30
N LYS A 377 0.65 21.29 6.26
CA LYS A 377 1.32 20.25 7.06
C LYS A 377 1.25 20.55 8.55
N GLU A 378 1.40 21.82 8.93
CA GLU A 378 1.28 22.32 10.29
C GLU A 378 -0.17 22.42 10.80
N ASN A 379 -1.18 22.09 9.98
CA ASN A 379 -2.61 22.26 10.31
C ASN A 379 -3.00 23.71 10.65
N ARG A 380 -2.37 24.68 9.99
CA ARG A 380 -2.70 26.10 10.11
C ARG A 380 -3.68 26.51 8.99
N SER A 381 -4.96 26.14 9.12
CA SER A 381 -5.97 26.38 8.08
C SER A 381 -6.23 27.85 7.80
N ASP A 382 -6.29 28.69 8.83
CA ASP A 382 -6.54 30.12 8.67
C ASP A 382 -5.44 30.79 7.83
N ASP A 383 -4.18 30.41 8.07
CA ASP A 383 -3.04 30.88 7.28
C ASP A 383 -3.07 30.32 5.86
N THR A 384 -3.38 29.03 5.71
CA THR A 384 -3.51 28.38 4.40
C THR A 384 -4.59 29.06 3.54
N GLU A 385 -5.75 29.35 4.11
CA GLU A 385 -6.87 30.03 3.45
C GLU A 385 -6.53 31.47 3.10
N ARG A 386 -5.78 32.18 3.98
CA ARG A 386 -5.27 33.52 3.69
C ARG A 386 -4.36 33.51 2.45
N ILE A 387 -3.42 32.57 2.37
CA ILE A 387 -2.51 32.46 1.21
C ILE A 387 -3.26 32.04 -0.05
N LEU A 388 -4.22 31.12 0.07
CA LEU A 388 -5.08 30.71 -1.05
C LEU A 388 -5.91 31.88 -1.59
N LYS A 389 -6.42 32.74 -0.71
CA LYS A 389 -7.14 33.96 -1.10
C LYS A 389 -6.22 34.93 -1.86
N LYS A 390 -5.02 35.20 -1.33
CA LYS A 390 -4.01 36.04 -2.01
C LYS A 390 -3.64 35.48 -3.40
N MET A 391 -3.46 34.17 -3.50
CA MET A 391 -3.19 33.48 -4.77
C MET A 391 -4.27 33.76 -5.82
N ASN A 392 -5.54 33.66 -5.42
CA ASN A 392 -6.68 33.93 -6.29
C ASN A 392 -6.84 35.42 -6.63
N GLU A 393 -6.60 36.33 -5.68
CA GLU A 393 -6.63 37.79 -5.88
C GLU A 393 -5.58 38.24 -6.91
N ASN A 394 -4.42 37.60 -6.91
CA ASN A 394 -3.36 37.81 -7.90
C ASN A 394 -3.61 37.07 -9.23
N GLY A 395 -4.79 36.49 -9.43
CA GLY A 395 -5.19 35.83 -10.67
C GLY A 395 -4.50 34.49 -10.93
N ILE A 396 -3.81 33.94 -9.93
CA ILE A 396 -3.08 32.67 -10.04
C ILE A 396 -4.02 31.55 -9.56
N GLN A 397 -4.30 30.56 -10.40
CA GLN A 397 -5.19 29.46 -10.02
C GLN A 397 -4.43 28.32 -9.32
N PRO A 398 -5.03 27.68 -8.28
CA PRO A 398 -4.49 26.48 -7.66
C PRO A 398 -4.28 25.35 -8.67
N ASP A 399 -3.08 24.79 -8.64
CA ASP A 399 -2.71 23.59 -9.40
C ASP A 399 -3.11 22.29 -8.65
N VAL A 400 -2.76 21.16 -9.24
CA VAL A 400 -3.01 19.82 -8.68
C VAL A 400 -2.39 19.66 -7.30
N SER A 401 -1.13 20.10 -7.16
CA SER A 401 -0.35 19.96 -5.93
C SER A 401 -0.97 20.76 -4.80
N THR A 402 -1.34 22.01 -5.08
CA THR A 402 -2.01 22.90 -4.13
C THR A 402 -3.36 22.34 -3.71
N THR A 403 -4.16 21.88 -4.67
CA THR A 403 -5.48 21.31 -4.38
C THR A 403 -5.38 20.03 -3.55
N SER A 404 -4.41 19.16 -3.85
CA SER A 404 -4.14 17.95 -3.07
C SER A 404 -3.75 18.27 -1.61
N ALA A 405 -2.85 19.24 -1.40
CA ALA A 405 -2.46 19.70 -0.07
C ALA A 405 -3.67 20.22 0.75
N LEU A 406 -4.55 20.99 0.11
CA LEU A 406 -5.79 21.47 0.74
C LEU A 406 -6.72 20.32 1.13
N ILE A 407 -6.91 19.32 0.26
CA ILE A 407 -7.74 18.14 0.59
C ILE A 407 -7.19 17.43 1.83
N HIS A 408 -5.87 17.19 1.87
CA HIS A 408 -5.22 16.55 3.01
C HIS A 408 -5.43 17.31 4.31
N MET A 409 -5.27 18.63 4.30
CA MET A 409 -5.49 19.49 5.45
C MET A 409 -6.95 19.43 5.91
N TYR A 410 -7.91 19.69 5.02
CA TYR A 410 -9.34 19.66 5.38
C TYR A 410 -9.80 18.29 5.90
N CYS A 411 -9.24 17.19 5.36
CA CYS A 411 -9.50 15.85 5.88
C CYS A 411 -8.99 15.66 7.31
N ARG A 412 -7.78 16.18 7.63
CA ARG A 412 -7.19 16.09 8.98
C ARG A 412 -7.96 16.91 10.01
N GLU A 413 -8.50 18.05 9.61
CA GLU A 413 -9.34 18.91 10.47
C GLU A 413 -10.76 18.38 10.66
N GLY A 414 -11.18 17.40 9.86
CA GLY A 414 -12.57 16.91 9.85
C GLY A 414 -13.54 17.86 9.13
N ASN A 415 -13.06 18.86 8.39
CA ASN A 415 -13.89 19.72 7.57
C ASN A 415 -14.25 19.03 6.23
N ILE A 416 -15.16 18.06 6.32
CA ILE A 416 -15.53 17.19 5.19
C ILE A 416 -16.12 17.97 4.02
N GLN A 417 -16.83 19.06 4.30
CA GLN A 417 -17.48 19.87 3.26
C GLN A 417 -16.44 20.54 2.35
N ARG A 418 -15.45 21.22 2.91
CA ARG A 418 -14.36 21.83 2.14
C ARG A 418 -13.48 20.80 1.46
N ALA A 419 -13.20 19.68 2.14
CA ALA A 419 -12.46 18.57 1.53
C ALA A 419 -13.15 18.04 0.27
N ARG A 420 -14.49 17.89 0.32
CA ARG A 420 -15.30 17.46 -0.83
C ARG A 420 -15.30 18.49 -1.96
N GLU A 421 -15.43 19.78 -1.65
CA GLU A 421 -15.37 20.85 -2.64
C GLU A 421 -14.02 20.87 -3.37
N ALA A 422 -12.91 20.74 -2.63
CA ALA A 422 -11.58 20.65 -3.20
C ALA A 422 -11.38 19.38 -4.06
N PHE A 423 -11.91 18.24 -3.62
CA PHE A 423 -11.88 16.98 -4.39
C PHE A 423 -12.68 17.05 -5.69
N VAL A 424 -13.88 17.66 -5.66
CA VAL A 424 -14.69 17.91 -6.86
C VAL A 424 -13.97 18.88 -7.79
N MET A 425 -13.36 19.93 -7.26
CA MET A 425 -12.57 20.88 -8.07
C MET A 425 -11.40 20.17 -8.78
N LEU A 426 -10.64 19.34 -8.06
CA LEU A 426 -9.54 18.53 -8.61
C LEU A 426 -10.01 17.67 -9.79
N THR A 427 -11.09 16.92 -9.59
CA THR A 427 -11.63 16.00 -10.59
C THR A 427 -12.30 16.73 -11.78
N SER A 428 -13.00 17.85 -11.53
CA SER A 428 -13.65 18.64 -12.58
C SER A 428 -12.67 19.26 -13.57
N LYS A 429 -11.44 19.53 -13.12
CA LYS A 429 -10.32 20.00 -13.97
C LYS A 429 -9.68 18.87 -14.79
N GLY A 430 -10.18 17.64 -14.70
CA GLY A 430 -9.66 16.48 -15.43
C GLY A 430 -8.46 15.82 -14.77
N PHE A 431 -8.07 16.22 -13.55
CA PHE A 431 -6.96 15.59 -12.84
C PHE A 431 -7.40 14.34 -12.11
N GLN A 432 -6.59 13.28 -12.22
CA GLN A 432 -6.80 12.02 -11.51
C GLN A 432 -6.27 12.15 -10.07
N PRO A 433 -7.12 12.01 -9.03
CA PRO A 433 -6.64 11.99 -7.67
C PRO A 433 -5.69 10.82 -7.45
N ASP A 434 -4.62 11.04 -6.70
CA ASP A 434 -3.67 9.98 -6.37
C ASP A 434 -4.18 9.12 -5.19
N MET A 435 -3.45 8.05 -4.90
CA MET A 435 -3.76 7.15 -3.77
C MET A 435 -3.87 7.90 -2.43
N LYS A 436 -3.03 8.92 -2.19
CA LYS A 436 -3.02 9.64 -0.91
C LYS A 436 -4.29 10.47 -0.74
N VAL A 437 -4.73 11.15 -1.79
CA VAL A 437 -5.97 11.95 -1.79
C VAL A 437 -7.18 11.04 -1.53
N TYR A 438 -7.27 9.90 -2.22
CA TYR A 438 -8.32 8.90 -1.96
C TYR A 438 -8.31 8.42 -0.52
N ASN A 439 -7.15 7.97 -0.02
CA ASN A 439 -7.02 7.48 1.36
C ASN A 439 -7.48 8.53 2.38
N SER A 440 -7.08 9.80 2.19
CA SER A 440 -7.44 10.88 3.12
C SER A 440 -8.94 11.15 3.13
N MET A 441 -9.56 11.23 1.95
CA MET A 441 -11.01 11.42 1.82
C MET A 441 -11.81 10.25 2.42
N ILE A 442 -11.40 9.00 2.14
CA ILE A 442 -12.07 7.81 2.66
C ILE A 442 -11.98 7.77 4.18
N MET A 443 -10.79 8.01 4.75
CA MET A 443 -10.60 8.05 6.21
C MET A 443 -11.40 9.19 6.85
N ALA A 444 -11.48 10.35 6.20
CA ALA A 444 -12.29 11.47 6.69
C ALA A 444 -13.79 11.13 6.71
N TYR A 445 -14.32 10.44 5.69
CA TYR A 445 -15.70 9.94 5.70
C TYR A 445 -15.94 8.87 6.77
N VAL A 446 -14.99 7.95 6.96
CA VAL A 446 -15.07 6.93 8.01
C VAL A 446 -15.10 7.56 9.40
N ASN A 447 -14.20 8.50 9.67
CA ASN A 447 -14.09 9.17 10.97
C ASN A 447 -15.28 10.09 11.28
N SER A 448 -15.96 10.61 10.25
CA SER A 448 -17.18 11.40 10.40
C SER A 448 -18.47 10.55 10.47
N GLY A 449 -18.35 9.22 10.59
CA GLY A 449 -19.50 8.32 10.72
C GLY A 449 -20.27 8.11 9.42
N GLN A 450 -19.66 8.38 8.26
CA GLN A 450 -20.27 8.27 6.93
C GLN A 450 -19.58 7.20 6.05
N PRO A 451 -19.45 5.92 6.51
CA PRO A 451 -18.69 4.89 5.78
C PRO A 451 -19.26 4.55 4.40
N LYS A 452 -20.55 4.81 4.14
CA LYS A 452 -21.15 4.60 2.81
C LYS A 452 -20.53 5.49 1.73
N LEU A 453 -20.20 6.75 2.06
CA LEU A 453 -19.50 7.65 1.14
C LEU A 453 -18.03 7.22 0.98
N GLY A 454 -17.40 6.76 2.06
CA GLY A 454 -16.06 6.16 2.00
C GLY A 454 -16.00 4.92 1.10
N GLU A 455 -17.00 4.03 1.20
CA GLU A 455 -17.15 2.84 0.36
C GLU A 455 -17.34 3.21 -1.12
N GLN A 456 -18.12 4.26 -1.42
CA GLN A 456 -18.28 4.77 -2.78
C GLN A 456 -16.96 5.26 -3.36
N LEU A 457 -16.17 6.02 -2.59
CA LEU A 457 -14.84 6.46 -3.04
C LEU A 457 -13.85 5.31 -3.18
N ALA A 458 -13.90 4.29 -2.31
CA ALA A 458 -13.07 3.10 -2.45
C ALA A 458 -13.39 2.33 -3.75
N ARG A 459 -14.66 2.27 -4.16
CA ARG A 459 -15.04 1.71 -5.47
C ARG A 459 -14.56 2.57 -6.64
N ASP A 460 -14.69 3.90 -6.55
CA ASP A 460 -14.18 4.81 -7.60
C ASP A 460 -12.65 4.69 -7.75
N MET A 461 -11.93 4.53 -6.63
CA MET A 461 -10.50 4.28 -6.60
C MET A 461 -10.14 3.02 -7.40
N ASP A 462 -10.85 1.92 -7.17
CA ASP A 462 -10.65 0.64 -7.86
C ASP A 462 -10.99 0.70 -9.36
N ILE A 463 -12.12 1.35 -9.73
CA ILE A 463 -12.52 1.57 -11.12
C ILE A 463 -11.46 2.35 -11.91
N LYS A 464 -10.74 3.27 -11.24
CA LYS A 464 -9.64 4.04 -11.83
C LYS A 464 -8.30 3.31 -11.82
N GLY A 465 -8.29 2.02 -11.48
CA GLY A 465 -7.09 1.19 -11.46
C GLY A 465 -6.18 1.42 -10.26
N ILE A 466 -6.65 2.13 -9.22
CA ILE A 466 -5.91 2.35 -7.97
C ILE A 466 -6.48 1.37 -6.93
N LYS A 467 -5.71 0.35 -6.55
CA LYS A 467 -6.18 -0.65 -5.59
C LYS A 467 -6.36 -0.03 -4.18
N PRO A 468 -7.54 -0.12 -3.54
CA PRO A 468 -7.71 0.28 -2.15
C PRO A 468 -6.80 -0.52 -1.22
N THR A 469 -6.20 0.12 -0.22
CA THR A 469 -5.28 -0.56 0.69
C THR A 469 -6.02 -1.39 1.75
N LYS A 470 -5.32 -2.32 2.40
CA LYS A 470 -5.87 -3.10 3.52
C LYS A 470 -6.41 -2.19 4.64
N GLU A 471 -5.73 -1.07 4.90
CA GLU A 471 -6.13 -0.09 5.92
C GLU A 471 -7.50 0.52 5.62
N ILE A 472 -7.81 0.81 4.35
CA ILE A 472 -9.13 1.31 3.93
C ILE A 472 -10.21 0.27 4.21
N TYR A 473 -10.01 -0.98 3.77
CA TYR A 473 -10.98 -2.05 3.99
C TYR A 473 -11.25 -2.26 5.48
N MET A 474 -10.20 -2.30 6.30
CA MET A 474 -10.35 -2.44 7.75
C MET A 474 -11.04 -1.24 8.41
N ALA A 475 -10.74 -0.01 7.98
CA ALA A 475 -11.40 1.19 8.49
C ALA A 475 -12.90 1.20 8.17
N LEU A 476 -13.26 0.85 6.93
CA LEU A 476 -14.66 0.71 6.50
C LEU A 476 -15.38 -0.41 7.28
N LEU A 477 -14.75 -1.59 7.42
CA LEU A 477 -15.31 -2.70 8.21
C LEU A 477 -15.54 -2.32 9.66
N ARG A 478 -14.58 -1.66 10.31
CA ARG A 478 -14.74 -1.17 11.69
C ARG A 478 -15.92 -0.22 11.81
N SER A 479 -16.05 0.71 10.88
CA SER A 479 -17.12 1.70 10.88
C SER A 479 -18.50 1.08 10.63
N PHE A 480 -18.65 0.22 9.61
CA PHE A 480 -19.90 -0.49 9.37
C PHE A 480 -20.28 -1.42 10.52
N SER A 481 -19.29 -2.09 11.13
CA SER A 481 -19.49 -2.91 12.32
C SER A 481 -20.06 -2.08 13.47
N GLN A 482 -19.44 -0.94 13.80
CA GLN A 482 -19.91 -0.05 14.87
C GLN A 482 -21.36 0.44 14.66
N LEU A 483 -21.73 0.75 13.42
CA LEU A 483 -23.10 1.13 13.04
C LEU A 483 -24.09 -0.04 13.02
N GLY A 484 -23.61 -1.29 13.07
CA GLY A 484 -24.44 -2.47 12.88
C GLY A 484 -24.99 -2.64 11.46
N ASP A 485 -24.37 -2.00 10.46
CA ASP A 485 -24.73 -2.16 9.05
C ASP A 485 -24.06 -3.43 8.50
N SER A 486 -24.72 -4.57 8.75
CA SER A 486 -24.26 -5.90 8.33
C SER A 486 -24.09 -6.00 6.81
N VAL A 487 -24.98 -5.36 6.04
CA VAL A 487 -24.93 -5.37 4.57
C VAL A 487 -23.70 -4.63 4.05
N GLY A 488 -23.41 -3.44 4.60
CA GLY A 488 -22.19 -2.70 4.28
C GLY A 488 -20.92 -3.43 4.66
N ALA A 489 -20.88 -3.98 5.88
CA ALA A 489 -19.74 -4.79 6.34
C ALA A 489 -19.50 -6.01 5.44
N ASN A 490 -20.56 -6.71 5.04
CA ASN A 490 -20.45 -7.86 4.15
C ASN A 490 -19.91 -7.48 2.77
N ARG A 491 -20.41 -6.39 2.15
CA ARG A 491 -19.90 -5.93 0.85
C ARG A 491 -18.41 -5.61 0.89
N VAL A 492 -17.96 -4.90 1.93
CA VAL A 492 -16.54 -4.54 2.11
C VAL A 492 -15.70 -5.79 2.36
N SER A 493 -16.20 -6.73 3.17
CA SER A 493 -15.54 -8.02 3.43
C SER A 493 -15.39 -8.86 2.17
N THR A 494 -16.45 -8.97 1.37
CA THR A 494 -16.44 -9.67 0.08
C THR A 494 -15.50 -8.99 -0.92
N ALA A 495 -15.53 -7.66 -1.02
CA ALA A 495 -14.58 -6.93 -1.87
C ALA A 495 -13.13 -7.22 -1.46
N MET A 496 -12.84 -7.23 -0.15
CA MET A 496 -11.52 -7.60 0.38
C MET A 496 -11.12 -9.04 0.00
N GLN A 497 -12.05 -10.02 -0.03
CA GLN A 497 -11.75 -11.41 -0.44
C GLN A 497 -11.29 -11.55 -1.90
N PHE A 498 -11.78 -10.67 -2.79
CA PHE A 498 -11.40 -10.67 -4.20
C PHE A 498 -10.12 -9.88 -4.49
N THR A 499 -9.48 -9.33 -3.46
CA THR A 499 -8.15 -8.73 -3.55
C THR A 499 -7.05 -9.71 -3.11
N GLU A 500 -5.80 -9.31 -3.26
CA GLU A 500 -4.63 -10.08 -2.78
C GLU A 500 -4.54 -10.13 -1.23
N TYR A 501 -5.47 -9.49 -0.50
CA TYR A 501 -5.45 -9.43 0.95
C TYR A 501 -6.15 -10.65 1.58
N GLN A 502 -5.37 -11.47 2.29
CA GLN A 502 -5.94 -12.54 3.11
C GLN A 502 -6.78 -11.95 4.25
N GLN A 503 -8.00 -12.48 4.43
CA GLN A 503 -8.86 -12.06 5.53
C GLN A 503 -8.22 -12.39 6.88
N SER A 504 -7.88 -11.34 7.61
CA SER A 504 -7.39 -11.44 8.98
C SER A 504 -8.52 -11.83 9.94
N MET A 505 -8.15 -12.50 11.04
CA MET A 505 -9.04 -12.76 12.18
C MET A 505 -9.84 -11.51 12.59
N GLU A 506 -9.19 -10.34 12.67
CA GLU A 506 -9.86 -9.08 13.03
C GLU A 506 -11.00 -8.72 12.05
N ALA A 507 -10.82 -8.96 10.74
CA ALA A 507 -11.86 -8.66 9.74
C ALA A 507 -13.08 -9.58 9.92
N CYS A 508 -12.85 -10.86 10.20
CA CYS A 508 -13.91 -11.81 10.51
C CYS A 508 -14.66 -11.42 11.79
N THR A 509 -13.94 -11.08 12.86
CA THR A 509 -14.54 -10.64 14.12
C THR A 509 -15.40 -9.38 13.92
N LEU A 510 -14.93 -8.40 13.15
CA LEU A 510 -15.70 -7.19 12.85
C LEU A 510 -16.98 -7.48 12.06
N LEU A 511 -16.94 -8.43 11.13
CA LEU A 511 -18.11 -8.85 10.37
C LEU A 511 -19.14 -9.56 11.27
N ILE A 512 -18.69 -10.46 12.14
CA ILE A 512 -19.54 -11.14 13.13
C ILE A 512 -20.17 -10.12 14.08
N GLU A 513 -19.40 -9.13 14.55
CA GLU A 513 -19.92 -8.03 15.35
C GLU A 513 -20.97 -7.18 14.59
N ALA A 514 -20.80 -6.96 13.28
CA ALA A 514 -21.76 -6.23 12.47
C ALA A 514 -23.11 -6.98 12.42
N TYR A 515 -23.10 -8.28 12.13
CA TYR A 515 -24.29 -9.13 12.15
C TYR A 515 -24.90 -9.26 13.56
N ALA A 516 -24.06 -9.37 14.60
CA ALA A 516 -24.51 -9.39 15.99
C ALA A 516 -25.26 -8.09 16.37
N ARG A 517 -24.77 -6.93 15.92
CA ARG A 517 -25.46 -5.65 16.13
C ARG A 517 -26.73 -5.53 15.28
N ALA A 518 -26.77 -6.09 14.07
CA ALA A 518 -27.98 -6.18 13.25
C ALA A 518 -29.05 -7.13 13.83
N GLY A 519 -28.64 -8.14 14.62
CA GLY A 519 -29.52 -9.17 15.16
C GLY A 519 -29.64 -10.42 14.28
N ASP A 520 -28.81 -10.52 13.23
CA ASP A 520 -28.79 -11.60 12.26
C ASP A 520 -27.90 -12.76 12.75
N ALA A 521 -28.43 -13.58 13.66
CA ALA A 521 -27.65 -14.64 14.31
C ALA A 521 -27.18 -15.74 13.33
N ASP A 522 -27.95 -16.05 12.30
CA ASP A 522 -27.59 -17.10 11.33
C ASP A 522 -26.39 -16.68 10.47
N ASP A 523 -26.36 -15.44 9.98
CA ASP A 523 -25.22 -14.92 9.22
C ASP A 523 -23.99 -14.67 10.11
N ALA A 524 -24.20 -14.25 11.36
CA ALA A 524 -23.11 -14.22 12.35
C ALA A 524 -22.49 -15.61 12.52
N ARG A 525 -23.33 -16.66 12.64
CA ARG A 525 -22.87 -18.05 12.77
C ARG A 525 -22.12 -18.52 11.53
N ASN A 526 -22.65 -18.26 10.34
CA ASN A 526 -22.02 -18.63 9.07
C ASN A 526 -20.61 -18.03 8.95
N ASN A 527 -20.43 -16.77 9.35
CA ASN A 527 -19.13 -16.11 9.34
C ASN A 527 -18.18 -16.62 10.43
N PHE A 528 -18.71 -16.97 11.61
CA PHE A 528 -17.94 -17.62 12.68
C PHE A 528 -17.39 -18.99 12.23
N ASP A 529 -18.23 -19.81 11.59
CA ASP A 529 -17.84 -21.12 11.07
C ASP A 529 -16.87 -20.98 9.89
N TYR A 530 -17.07 -19.97 9.03
CA TYR A 530 -16.12 -19.65 7.96
C TYR A 530 -14.74 -19.27 8.53
N MET A 531 -14.69 -18.45 9.58
CA MET A 531 -13.44 -18.07 10.26
C MET A 531 -12.67 -19.29 10.76
N ILE A 532 -13.36 -20.27 11.37
CA ILE A 532 -12.77 -21.54 11.79
C ILE A 532 -12.28 -22.34 10.57
N LYS A 533 -13.08 -22.40 9.51
CA LYS A 533 -12.77 -23.15 8.28
C LYS A 533 -11.50 -22.64 7.59
N ILE A 534 -11.24 -21.33 7.61
CA ILE A 534 -10.00 -20.75 7.05
C ILE A 534 -8.79 -20.88 7.99
N GLY A 535 -8.97 -21.53 9.15
CA GLY A 535 -7.89 -21.89 10.08
C GLY A 535 -7.66 -20.91 11.23
N HIS A 536 -8.50 -19.88 11.38
CA HIS A 536 -8.41 -18.97 12.52
C HIS A 536 -9.10 -19.58 13.74
N LYS A 537 -8.46 -19.46 14.91
CA LYS A 537 -9.07 -19.86 16.19
C LYS A 537 -9.93 -18.70 16.71
N PRO A 538 -11.18 -18.90 17.11
CA PRO A 538 -11.97 -17.83 17.73
C PRO A 538 -11.29 -17.30 18.99
N ASP A 539 -11.22 -15.98 19.12
CA ASP A 539 -10.83 -15.32 20.36
C ASP A 539 -12.05 -15.00 21.23
N ASP A 540 -11.78 -14.49 22.44
CA ASP A 540 -12.84 -14.13 23.39
C ASP A 540 -13.76 -13.04 22.84
N ARG A 541 -13.21 -12.09 22.10
CA ARG A 541 -13.99 -11.00 21.48
C ARG A 541 -14.95 -11.53 20.41
N CYS A 542 -14.49 -12.41 19.54
CA CYS A 542 -15.32 -13.04 18.51
C CYS A 542 -16.42 -13.91 19.11
N THR A 543 -16.08 -14.69 20.14
CA THR A 543 -17.04 -15.52 20.86
C THR A 543 -18.10 -14.65 21.55
N ALA A 544 -17.69 -13.58 22.25
CA ALA A 544 -18.61 -12.62 22.85
C ALA A 544 -19.58 -12.01 21.82
N ALA A 545 -19.09 -11.64 20.63
CA ALA A 545 -19.93 -11.13 19.55
C ALA A 545 -20.95 -12.18 19.07
N MET A 546 -20.57 -13.44 18.98
CA MET A 546 -21.47 -14.53 18.61
C MET A 546 -22.54 -14.78 19.69
N ILE A 547 -22.17 -14.75 20.98
CA ILE A 547 -23.13 -14.85 22.07
C ILE A 547 -24.10 -13.66 22.07
N ALA A 548 -23.63 -12.45 21.78
CA ALA A 548 -24.48 -11.27 21.65
C ALA A 548 -25.46 -11.39 20.47
N ALA A 549 -25.05 -11.99 19.35
CA ALA A 549 -25.94 -12.28 18.22
C ALA A 549 -27.06 -13.26 18.64
N TYR A 550 -26.71 -14.35 19.33
CA TYR A 550 -27.70 -15.28 19.86
C TYR A 550 -28.59 -14.69 20.94
N GLU A 551 -28.08 -13.78 21.76
CA GLU A 551 -28.89 -13.03 22.73
C GLU A 551 -29.99 -12.24 22.03
N LYS A 552 -29.64 -11.45 20.99
CA LYS A 552 -30.63 -10.67 20.23
C LYS A 552 -31.67 -11.55 19.56
N ALA A 553 -31.26 -12.70 19.05
CA ALA A 553 -32.16 -13.71 18.47
C ALA A 553 -32.90 -14.56 19.52
N LYS A 554 -32.60 -14.40 20.82
CA LYS A 554 -33.15 -15.17 21.95
C LYS A 554 -32.90 -16.68 21.86
N LEU A 555 -31.74 -17.09 21.36
CA LEU A 555 -31.36 -18.49 21.11
C LEU A 555 -30.37 -19.00 22.17
N LEU A 556 -30.81 -19.09 23.44
CA LEU A 556 -29.95 -19.49 24.57
C LEU A 556 -29.35 -20.88 24.41
N ASP A 557 -30.15 -21.85 23.94
CA ASP A 557 -29.67 -23.22 23.73
C ASP A 557 -28.52 -23.28 22.71
N LYS A 558 -28.61 -22.50 21.62
CA LYS A 558 -27.54 -22.43 20.61
C LYS A 558 -26.28 -21.78 21.18
N ALA A 559 -26.42 -20.75 22.01
CA ALA A 559 -25.31 -20.08 22.66
C ALA A 559 -24.57 -21.01 23.63
N LEU A 560 -25.29 -21.74 24.48
CA LEU A 560 -24.70 -22.69 25.42
C LEU A 560 -24.05 -23.88 24.68
N ASN A 561 -24.70 -24.41 23.64
CA ASN A 561 -24.13 -25.48 22.82
C ASN A 561 -22.83 -25.04 22.15
N LEU A 562 -22.75 -23.81 21.65
CA LEU A 562 -21.53 -23.26 21.08
C LEU A 562 -20.40 -23.17 22.14
N LEU A 563 -20.70 -22.65 23.33
CA LEU A 563 -19.68 -22.55 24.39
C LEU A 563 -19.17 -23.93 24.80
N MET A 564 -20.04 -24.92 24.96
CA MET A 564 -19.64 -26.30 25.24
C MET A 564 -18.76 -26.90 24.13
N GLU A 565 -19.07 -26.63 22.87
CA GLU A 565 -18.27 -27.05 21.72
C GLU A 565 -16.87 -26.41 21.74
N LEU A 566 -16.79 -25.11 22.00
CA LEU A 566 -15.53 -24.37 22.07
C LEU A 566 -14.68 -24.83 23.27
N GLU A 567 -15.27 -25.00 24.46
CA GLU A 567 -14.60 -25.51 25.65
C GLU A 567 -14.02 -26.91 25.42
N LYS A 568 -14.77 -27.79 24.75
CA LYS A 568 -14.29 -29.13 24.36
C LYS A 568 -13.06 -29.06 23.44
N ASN A 569 -12.98 -28.02 22.61
CA ASN A 569 -11.86 -27.76 21.71
C ASN A 569 -10.71 -26.97 22.39
N GLY A 570 -10.77 -26.76 23.70
CA GLY A 570 -9.73 -26.10 24.49
C GLY A 570 -9.78 -24.57 24.49
N PHE A 571 -10.90 -23.97 24.09
CA PHE A 571 -11.14 -22.54 24.26
C PHE A 571 -11.61 -22.26 25.68
N GLU A 572 -11.02 -21.28 26.33
CA GLU A 572 -11.44 -20.80 27.65
C GLU A 572 -12.13 -19.44 27.48
N PRO A 573 -13.43 -19.30 27.82
CA PRO A 573 -14.10 -18.02 27.76
C PRO A 573 -13.41 -17.00 28.68
N GLY A 574 -13.21 -15.79 28.15
CA GLY A 574 -12.63 -14.67 28.86
C GLY A 574 -13.69 -13.67 29.34
N VAL A 575 -13.20 -12.51 29.78
CA VAL A 575 -14.03 -11.46 30.39
C VAL A 575 -15.04 -10.88 29.41
N ALA A 576 -14.76 -10.81 28.10
CA ALA A 576 -15.72 -10.30 27.12
C ALA A 576 -16.92 -11.25 26.98
N THR A 577 -16.66 -12.55 26.84
CA THR A 577 -17.75 -13.55 26.73
C THR A 577 -18.57 -13.61 28.02
N TYR A 578 -17.92 -13.64 29.18
CA TYR A 578 -18.63 -13.63 30.46
C TYR A 578 -19.42 -12.34 30.68
N SER A 579 -18.93 -11.19 30.23
CA SER A 579 -19.67 -9.92 30.34
C SER A 579 -20.99 -9.96 29.57
N VAL A 580 -21.00 -10.51 28.35
CA VAL A 580 -22.22 -10.67 27.55
C VAL A 580 -23.19 -11.66 28.21
N LEU A 581 -22.68 -12.78 28.74
CA LEU A 581 -23.51 -13.76 29.45
C LEU A 581 -24.10 -13.18 30.74
N VAL A 582 -23.33 -12.42 31.51
CA VAL A 582 -23.83 -11.74 32.72
C VAL A 582 -24.95 -10.77 32.35
N ASP A 583 -24.78 -9.99 31.28
CA ASP A 583 -25.83 -9.09 30.82
C ASP A 583 -27.11 -9.84 30.42
N TRP A 584 -26.97 -10.92 29.65
CA TRP A 584 -28.10 -11.69 29.16
C TRP A 584 -28.83 -12.45 30.29
N LEU A 585 -28.10 -13.21 31.11
CA LEU A 585 -28.66 -13.94 32.24
C LEU A 585 -29.24 -13.00 33.30
N GLY A 586 -28.63 -11.83 33.48
CA GLY A 586 -29.16 -10.76 34.34
C GLY A 586 -30.52 -10.25 33.85
N LYS A 587 -30.71 -10.07 32.53
CA LYS A 587 -32.03 -9.72 31.96
C LYS A 587 -33.08 -10.80 32.23
N LEU A 588 -32.67 -12.07 32.27
CA LEU A 588 -33.49 -13.23 32.61
C LEU A 588 -33.70 -13.45 34.12
N LEU A 589 -33.06 -12.64 34.98
CA LEU A 589 -33.08 -12.75 36.45
C LEU A 589 -32.53 -14.07 37.00
N LEU A 590 -31.56 -14.67 36.30
CA LEU A 590 -30.81 -15.85 36.74
C LEU A 590 -29.64 -15.42 37.61
N VAL A 591 -29.95 -15.02 38.86
CA VAL A 591 -29.00 -14.35 39.77
C VAL A 591 -27.86 -15.27 40.19
N ASP A 592 -28.15 -16.54 40.51
CA ASP A 592 -27.14 -17.48 40.99
C ASP A 592 -26.11 -17.79 39.90
N GLU A 593 -26.55 -17.97 38.66
CA GLU A 593 -25.70 -18.18 37.49
C GLU A 593 -24.82 -16.96 37.21
N VAL A 594 -25.38 -15.74 37.30
CA VAL A 594 -24.61 -14.50 37.17
C VAL A 594 -23.51 -14.41 38.23
N GLU A 595 -23.81 -14.76 39.48
CA GLU A 595 -22.82 -14.73 40.56
C GLU A 595 -21.70 -15.76 40.38
N GLN A 596 -22.00 -16.92 39.82
CA GLN A 596 -20.98 -17.90 39.42
C GLN A 596 -20.07 -17.34 38.33
N LEU A 597 -20.62 -16.66 37.32
CA LEU A 597 -19.84 -16.02 36.25
C LEU A 597 -18.97 -14.89 36.78
N LEU A 598 -19.46 -14.07 37.72
CA LEU A 598 -18.63 -13.06 38.41
C LEU A 598 -17.47 -13.70 39.18
N GLY A 599 -17.70 -14.86 39.80
CA GLY A 599 -16.64 -15.65 40.42
C GLY A 599 -15.57 -16.08 39.42
N LYS A 600 -15.97 -16.54 38.21
CA LYS A 600 -15.03 -16.88 37.13
C LYS A 600 -14.22 -15.67 36.64
N ILE A 601 -14.85 -14.51 36.48
CA ILE A 601 -14.14 -13.25 36.13
C ILE A 601 -13.10 -12.90 37.21
N ALA A 602 -13.47 -13.00 38.49
CA ALA A 602 -12.56 -12.72 39.59
C ALA A 602 -11.38 -13.71 39.66
N LEU A 603 -11.59 -14.99 39.32
CA LEU A 603 -10.53 -16.00 39.24
C LEU A 603 -9.51 -15.72 38.12
N GLN A 604 -9.91 -15.01 37.06
CA GLN A 604 -8.99 -14.54 36.01
C GLN A 604 -8.12 -13.35 36.47
N GLY A 605 -8.32 -12.85 37.70
CA GLY A 605 -7.58 -11.72 38.25
C GLY A 605 -8.05 -10.36 37.74
N GLU A 606 -9.16 -10.32 37.01
CA GLU A 606 -9.73 -9.09 36.45
C GLU A 606 -10.92 -8.59 37.28
N ALA A 607 -11.02 -7.28 37.44
CA ALA A 607 -12.21 -6.66 38.00
C ALA A 607 -13.33 -6.67 36.95
N PRO A 608 -14.61 -6.89 37.33
CA PRO A 608 -15.72 -6.84 36.39
C PRO A 608 -15.73 -5.50 35.63
N PRO A 609 -15.81 -5.51 34.29
CA PRO A 609 -15.84 -4.29 33.49
C PRO A 609 -16.96 -3.34 33.93
N PHE A 610 -16.78 -2.03 33.74
CA PHE A 610 -17.77 -1.03 34.16
C PHE A 610 -19.17 -1.28 33.58
N LYS A 611 -19.24 -1.65 32.29
CA LYS A 611 -20.49 -2.04 31.61
C LYS A 611 -21.23 -3.17 32.33
N VAL A 612 -20.53 -4.11 32.98
CA VAL A 612 -21.15 -5.19 33.76
C VAL A 612 -21.85 -4.63 35.00
N GLN A 613 -21.35 -3.55 35.63
CA GLN A 613 -22.00 -2.93 36.78
C GLN A 613 -23.40 -2.40 36.44
N VAL A 614 -23.62 -1.90 35.21
CA VAL A 614 -24.94 -1.48 34.73
C VAL A 614 -25.90 -2.67 34.73
N SER A 615 -25.46 -3.81 34.18
CA SER A 615 -26.23 -5.05 34.15
C SER A 615 -26.52 -5.61 35.53
N LEU A 616 -25.54 -5.55 36.45
CA LEU A 616 -25.71 -5.99 37.83
C LEU A 616 -26.68 -5.11 38.62
N CYS A 617 -26.59 -3.79 38.46
CA CYS A 617 -27.54 -2.86 39.08
C CYS A 617 -28.96 -3.11 38.58
N ASP A 618 -29.13 -3.27 37.26
CA ASP A 618 -30.41 -3.61 36.63
C ASP A 618 -31.01 -4.92 37.19
N MET A 619 -30.21 -5.98 37.19
CA MET A 619 -30.61 -7.29 37.70
C MET A 619 -30.95 -7.25 39.20
N TYR A 620 -30.04 -6.76 40.05
CA TYR A 620 -30.24 -6.75 41.51
C TYR A 620 -31.40 -5.86 41.95
N ALA A 621 -31.60 -4.72 41.27
CA ALA A 621 -32.75 -3.85 41.54
C ALA A 621 -34.06 -4.59 41.24
N ARG A 622 -34.18 -5.19 40.05
CA ARG A 622 -35.37 -5.96 39.65
C ARG A 622 -35.60 -7.22 40.49
N ALA A 623 -34.52 -7.85 40.98
CA ALA A 623 -34.60 -9.00 41.88
C ALA A 623 -34.92 -8.62 43.34
N GLY A 624 -34.92 -7.32 43.68
CA GLY A 624 -35.17 -6.83 45.04
C GLY A 624 -34.02 -7.05 46.02
N ASN A 625 -32.80 -7.31 45.54
CA ASN A 625 -31.61 -7.46 46.39
C ASN A 625 -31.03 -6.09 46.74
N GLU A 626 -31.63 -5.43 47.72
CA GLU A 626 -31.33 -4.05 48.11
C GLU A 626 -29.84 -3.80 48.35
N LYS A 627 -29.17 -4.65 49.15
CA LYS A 627 -27.76 -4.46 49.49
C LYS A 627 -26.85 -4.46 48.27
N LYS A 628 -27.01 -5.45 47.38
CA LYS A 628 -26.17 -5.58 46.17
C LYS A 628 -26.56 -4.55 45.11
N ALA A 629 -27.85 -4.21 44.99
CA ALA A 629 -28.33 -3.16 44.10
C ALA A 629 -27.72 -1.79 44.45
N LEU A 630 -27.73 -1.41 45.74
CA LEU A 630 -27.13 -0.16 46.21
C LEU A 630 -25.60 -0.16 46.09
N GLN A 631 -24.95 -1.32 46.27
CA GLN A 631 -23.50 -1.45 46.04
C GLN A 631 -23.14 -1.21 44.57
N ALA A 632 -23.84 -1.85 43.64
CA ALA A 632 -23.65 -1.65 42.20
C ALA A 632 -23.98 -0.19 41.81
N LEU A 633 -25.04 0.38 42.38
CA LEU A 633 -25.43 1.77 42.16
C LEU A 633 -24.34 2.76 42.63
N GLY A 634 -23.76 2.53 43.81
CA GLY A 634 -22.66 3.36 44.32
C GLY A 634 -21.42 3.31 43.42
N ALA A 635 -21.11 2.14 42.84
CA ALA A 635 -20.02 2.00 41.87
C ALA A 635 -20.31 2.76 40.55
N LEU A 636 -21.57 2.77 40.11
CA LEU A 636 -22.01 3.53 38.93
C LEU A 636 -21.99 5.05 39.17
N GLU A 637 -22.44 5.50 40.34
CA GLU A 637 -22.43 6.93 40.70
C GLU A 637 -20.99 7.49 40.81
N ALA A 638 -20.03 6.68 41.29
CA ALA A 638 -18.63 7.06 41.38
C ALA A 638 -17.97 7.32 40.01
N ARG A 639 -18.49 6.71 38.95
CA ARG A 639 -18.01 6.83 37.57
C ARG A 639 -19.12 7.28 36.62
N LYS A 640 -19.99 8.18 37.11
CA LYS A 640 -21.15 8.69 36.37
C LYS A 640 -20.81 9.33 35.02
N ASP A 641 -19.59 9.83 34.84
CA ASP A 641 -19.17 10.51 33.60
C ASP A 641 -18.93 9.53 32.45
N GLU A 642 -18.87 8.22 32.73
CA GLU A 642 -18.76 7.16 31.72
C GLU A 642 -20.11 6.59 31.27
N LEU A 643 -21.23 7.01 31.90
CA LEU A 643 -22.55 6.49 31.57
C LEU A 643 -23.13 7.19 30.35
N GLY A 644 -23.57 6.38 29.38
CA GLY A 644 -24.33 6.88 28.23
C GLY A 644 -25.82 7.08 28.57
N PRO A 645 -26.57 7.74 27.67
CA PRO A 645 -28.01 7.97 27.86
C PRO A 645 -28.77 6.64 28.03
N ASP A 646 -28.46 5.62 27.23
CA ASP A 646 -29.10 4.31 27.30
C ASP A 646 -28.83 3.58 28.63
N ASP A 647 -27.61 3.73 29.16
CA ASP A 647 -27.22 3.14 30.44
C ASP A 647 -28.00 3.79 31.59
N PHE A 648 -28.12 5.13 31.60
CA PHE A 648 -28.98 5.85 32.56
C PHE A 648 -30.42 5.39 32.50
N GLU A 649 -31.01 5.33 31.30
CA GLU A 649 -32.40 4.92 31.19
C GLU A 649 -32.64 3.49 31.70
N ARG A 650 -31.72 2.58 31.39
CA ARG A 650 -31.79 1.19 31.85
C ARG A 650 -31.77 1.12 33.38
N ILE A 651 -30.82 1.82 34.02
CA ILE A 651 -30.69 1.86 35.48
C ILE A 651 -31.95 2.45 36.12
N ILE A 652 -32.44 3.59 35.61
CA ILE A 652 -33.62 4.28 36.18
C ILE A 652 -34.86 3.38 36.07
N ARG A 653 -35.07 2.72 34.91
CA ARG A 653 -36.18 1.75 34.74
C ARG A 653 -36.08 0.61 35.73
N ALA A 654 -34.90 0.01 35.87
CA ALA A 654 -34.69 -1.11 36.79
C ALA A 654 -34.92 -0.73 38.26
N LEU A 655 -34.46 0.47 38.67
CA LEU A 655 -34.69 0.98 40.02
C LEU A 655 -36.19 1.23 40.28
N VAL A 656 -36.93 1.76 39.29
CA VAL A 656 -38.38 1.94 39.41
C VAL A 656 -39.08 0.58 39.55
N ASP A 657 -38.72 -0.40 38.72
CA ASP A 657 -39.29 -1.76 38.75
C ASP A 657 -38.98 -2.47 40.07
N GLY A 658 -37.78 -2.25 40.62
CA GLY A 658 -37.34 -2.74 41.94
C GLY A 658 -37.93 -2.00 43.14
N GLY A 659 -38.65 -0.90 42.94
CA GLY A 659 -39.24 -0.09 44.01
C GLY A 659 -38.31 0.97 44.64
N PHE A 660 -37.10 1.14 44.12
CA PHE A 660 -36.08 2.12 44.54
C PHE A 660 -36.33 3.52 43.94
N ARG A 661 -37.53 4.08 44.16
CA ARG A 661 -37.98 5.30 43.46
C ARG A 661 -37.16 6.54 43.79
N GLN A 662 -36.66 6.67 45.02
CA GLN A 662 -35.83 7.82 45.42
C GLN A 662 -34.48 7.79 44.70
N ASP A 663 -33.86 6.61 44.62
CA ASP A 663 -32.62 6.39 43.89
C ASP A 663 -32.81 6.63 42.39
N ALA A 664 -33.91 6.13 41.81
CA ALA A 664 -34.27 6.39 40.42
C ALA A 664 -34.37 7.90 40.10
N LEU A 665 -35.01 8.68 40.97
CA LEU A 665 -35.10 10.15 40.82
C LEU A 665 -33.75 10.84 40.99
N ARG A 666 -32.86 10.32 41.85
CA ARG A 666 -31.51 10.86 42.02
C ARG A 666 -30.67 10.64 40.76
N ILE A 667 -30.67 9.43 40.20
CA ILE A 667 -29.98 9.11 38.95
C ILE A 667 -30.56 9.90 37.77
N TYR A 668 -31.88 10.07 37.72
CA TYR A 668 -32.54 10.91 36.71
C TYR A 668 -32.01 12.37 36.72
N LYS A 669 -31.82 12.97 37.90
CA LYS A 669 -31.22 14.31 38.01
C LYS A 669 -29.77 14.36 37.55
N ILE A 670 -29.00 13.30 37.78
CA ILE A 670 -27.62 13.19 37.30
C ILE A 670 -27.59 13.15 35.77
N MET A 671 -28.49 12.36 35.16
CA MET A 671 -28.65 12.27 33.70
C MET A 671 -28.98 13.65 33.09
N GLU A 672 -29.94 14.39 33.67
CA GLU A 672 -30.27 15.75 33.21
C GLU A 672 -29.09 16.72 33.38
N ALA A 673 -28.35 16.63 34.48
CA ALA A 673 -27.20 17.49 34.73
C ALA A 673 -26.04 17.27 33.74
N GLN A 674 -25.93 16.08 33.15
CA GLN A 674 -24.97 15.77 32.07
C GLN A 674 -25.47 16.17 30.68
N GLY A 675 -26.66 16.78 30.58
CA GLY A 675 -27.22 17.27 29.32
C GLY A 675 -27.93 16.20 28.48
N PHE A 676 -28.20 15.02 29.03
CA PHE A 676 -28.94 13.98 28.32
C PHE A 676 -30.45 14.21 28.41
N THR A 677 -31.14 14.08 27.28
CA THR A 677 -32.59 14.19 27.21
C THR A 677 -33.25 12.84 27.49
N PRO A 678 -34.19 12.73 28.45
CA PRO A 678 -34.91 11.48 28.71
C PRO A 678 -35.81 11.10 27.53
N SER A 679 -35.94 9.80 27.25
CA SER A 679 -37.02 9.32 26.37
C SER A 679 -38.40 9.57 26.97
N ASP A 680 -39.41 9.71 26.10
CA ASP A 680 -40.80 9.86 26.52
C ASP A 680 -41.29 8.65 27.35
N SER A 681 -40.78 7.46 27.05
CA SER A 681 -41.05 6.23 27.80
C SER A 681 -40.57 6.34 29.25
N LEU A 682 -39.38 6.90 29.47
CA LEU A 682 -38.83 7.10 30.82
C LEU A 682 -39.64 8.12 31.62
N ARG A 683 -40.05 9.23 30.97
CA ARG A 683 -40.92 10.26 31.59
C ARG A 683 -42.26 9.68 32.03
N ILE A 684 -42.87 8.82 31.22
CA ILE A 684 -44.11 8.11 31.57
C ILE A 684 -43.88 7.15 32.75
N THR A 685 -42.74 6.45 32.77
CA THR A 685 -42.40 5.49 33.82
C THR A 685 -42.24 6.18 35.19
N LEU A 686 -41.64 7.37 35.22
CA LEU A 686 -41.45 8.16 36.44
C LEU A 686 -42.74 8.84 36.96
N THR A 687 -43.74 9.05 36.10
CA THR A 687 -45.02 9.70 36.45
C THR A 687 -46.10 8.72 36.91
N LYS A 688 -45.98 7.42 36.65
CA LYS A 688 -46.97 6.42 37.10
C LYS A 688 -46.99 6.29 38.65
N PRO A 689 -48.18 6.28 39.29
CA PRO A 689 -48.32 5.98 40.71
C PRO A 689 -48.09 4.49 40.99
N VAL A 690 -47.49 4.17 42.14
CA VAL A 690 -47.08 2.82 42.54
C VAL A 690 -48.27 1.86 42.54
N ARG A 691 -48.28 0.85 41.65
CA ARG A 691 -49.07 -0.36 41.90
C ARG A 691 -48.31 -1.16 42.96
N LYS A 692 -48.83 -1.20 44.19
CA LYS A 692 -48.36 -2.14 45.21
C LYS A 692 -48.58 -3.56 44.67
N THR A 693 -47.54 -4.22 44.18
CA THR A 693 -47.56 -5.67 43.98
C THR A 693 -47.50 -6.35 45.36
N PRO A 694 -48.23 -7.45 45.57
CA PRO A 694 -48.29 -8.11 46.87
C PRO A 694 -46.94 -8.76 47.16
N LYS A 695 -46.42 -8.57 48.38
CA LYS A 695 -45.29 -9.35 48.89
C LYS A 695 -45.69 -10.83 48.85
N LEU A 696 -45.11 -11.60 47.93
CA LEU A 696 -45.12 -13.07 48.04
C LEU A 696 -44.19 -13.42 49.20
N ARG A 697 -44.76 -14.14 50.17
CA ARG A 697 -44.14 -14.58 51.42
C ARG A 697 -43.35 -15.85 51.20
#